data_AF-A0A5C4VKB2-F1
#
_entry.id   AF-A0A5C4VKB2-F1
#
_cell.length_a   1.000
_cell.length_b   1.000
_cell.length_c   1.000
_cell.angle_alpha   90.00
_cell.angle_beta   90.00
_cell.angle_gamma   90.00
#
_symmetry.space_group_name_H-M   'P 1'
#
loop_
_entity.id
_entity.type
_entity.pdbx_description
1 polymer ?
#
loop_
_entity_poly.entity_id
_entity_poly.type
_entity_poly.pdbx_seq_one_letter_code
_entity_poly.pdbx_strand_id
1 'polypeptide(L)'
;MFPVRHTGRFRFGLVVALVACLAGLGPAVAAPAAAAAETLLSQGKAATASSAEGGDTTAAMAVDGDAGTRWSSAFSDAQWLQVDLGAPATLSRIDLIWEAAYGRGYKLQGSADGTSWTDLKTVTDGDGGTDTVEVSGTARYVRMLGVERGTGYGYSLWEFQVYGGAGQTSGCGTANAAQDRPATASSTEGAAYPASAAVDGDTGTRWSSGASDPQWIQVDLGSDQSICQVTLVWEAAYGAAYKIQASPDGSAWTDLESVTGGDGGTDTWNVSGTGRYVRMYGTARATGYGYSLWELRVSTGENTQEPGDWTEAWREDFTGPAGTSPSAAEWIRRTGTSYPGGAANWGTGEVETMSDSTANVSLDGDGHLSIRAVRDGAGNWTSGRVETQRTDFEAGPGEMVRFSARLKLPAVANGLGYWPGFRATGAAYRGDYTNWPTVGETDIMTSVNGADEVSNTLHCGTAPDGVCNEYNGRTGGFASCGCATGYHEFSQVIDRTRTDEEIRFYLDGEQTWVVRQSQVGVAAWQAAVHHGFSLRLDLAIGGSLPNAVAGVTTPSPETTSGGVLSADWVSVSRRSGTTPTPMTDGPVPAGPSVVRVTGGNGSWQLSVNGQPYLIKGVTYGPPQGAADGYMRDLKAMGVNTVRIWGVDDAGTPALLDAAARNGIKVIVGHWLNQGADYVNDTAYKTAVKNEIVARVNTLKNHQGVLMWDVGNEVILTMQDHGLPADVVEQRRVAYAQFVNEVAVAVHAADPNHPVTSTDAYTHAWTYYKAHAPALDLLAVNSYGAIHTVKDDWIKGGYGRPYIVTEAGPDGEWEVPDDVNGVPDEPTDLQKGQMYTASWNAISGHTGVALGATMFHYGLENDFGGVWLNITPGGWRRHGFHALKQAYTGQPTGNTPPRISSMTVGSQTAVPAGGTFTVDTQTIDPDGDLIRYHVMLGDKHITGNRGLRHARFTRTSSTRLTVTAPEQLGVWKVYVYAYDGHGNVGIEQRSFRVVPPAVDGTDVARGKPTTASSYQATGDGGPFDPGRATDGSFTTRWASEWSDAQWIQVDLGAVTPIKHVQLGWETAHARAYTIQGSADGSTWNDLKTVTDGDGGFDSFDLTASVRYVRLSLTQRATAYGYSLWEFGVYR
;
A
#
# COMPACT_ATOMS: atom_id res chain seq x y z
N MET A 1 8.58 -26.89 -43.97
CA MET A 1 7.95 -27.17 -45.28
C MET A 1 6.85 -26.11 -45.48
N PHE A 2 7.05 -25.17 -46.41
CA PHE A 2 6.11 -24.08 -46.80
C PHE A 2 4.94 -24.66 -47.66
N PRO A 3 3.96 -23.86 -48.19
CA PRO A 3 3.04 -22.89 -47.58
C PRO A 3 1.62 -22.87 -48.26
N VAL A 4 0.69 -21.99 -47.83
CA VAL A 4 -0.16 -21.20 -48.77
C VAL A 4 -0.48 -19.81 -48.17
N ARG A 5 -0.30 -18.79 -49.02
CA ARG A 5 -0.65 -17.36 -48.85
C ARG A 5 -2.04 -17.06 -49.41
N HIS A 6 -2.70 -16.02 -48.93
CA HIS A 6 -3.50 -15.15 -49.80
C HIS A 6 -3.32 -13.66 -49.45
N THR A 7 -3.36 -12.87 -50.52
CA THR A 7 -2.96 -11.47 -50.69
C THR A 7 -4.18 -10.58 -50.89
N GLY A 8 -4.08 -9.32 -50.47
CA GLY A 8 -4.98 -8.23 -50.91
C GLY A 8 -4.32 -6.87 -50.66
N ARG A 9 -3.98 -6.15 -51.75
CA ARG A 9 -3.37 -4.80 -51.81
C ARG A 9 -4.33 -3.83 -52.51
N PHE A 10 -4.03 -2.53 -52.33
CA PHE A 10 -4.44 -1.30 -53.08
C PHE A 10 -5.43 -0.40 -52.31
N ARG A 11 -5.30 0.95 -52.24
CA ARG A 11 -4.47 1.93 -52.99
C ARG A 11 -4.36 3.29 -52.25
N PHE A 12 -3.33 4.02 -52.64
CA PHE A 12 -2.91 5.40 -52.36
C PHE A 12 -3.96 6.52 -52.48
N GLY A 13 -3.73 7.62 -51.75
CA GLY A 13 -4.17 8.98 -52.08
C GLY A 13 -3.43 10.03 -51.22
N LEU A 14 -2.46 10.73 -51.83
CA LEU A 14 -1.63 11.79 -51.24
C LEU A 14 -1.96 13.11 -51.95
N VAL A 15 -2.20 14.21 -51.21
CA VAL A 15 -2.09 15.59 -51.73
C VAL A 15 -1.50 16.50 -50.66
N VAL A 16 -0.48 17.25 -51.08
CA VAL A 16 0.33 18.25 -50.37
C VAL A 16 -0.22 19.65 -50.64
N ALA A 17 -0.17 20.55 -49.67
CA ALA A 17 0.06 21.99 -49.90
C ALA A 17 0.76 22.64 -48.69
N LEU A 18 1.85 23.34 -48.97
CA LEU A 18 2.80 24.02 -48.08
C LEU A 18 2.82 25.50 -48.53
N VAL A 19 2.97 26.48 -47.61
CA VAL A 19 3.92 27.62 -47.66
C VAL A 19 3.64 28.65 -46.55
N ALA A 20 4.58 28.67 -45.59
CA ALA A 20 5.31 29.76 -44.93
C ALA A 20 4.66 31.09 -44.49
N CYS A 21 4.94 31.46 -43.23
CA CYS A 21 5.62 32.72 -42.87
C CYS A 21 6.38 32.58 -41.54
N LEU A 22 7.70 32.78 -41.58
CA LEU A 22 8.62 32.95 -40.45
C LEU A 22 8.84 34.46 -40.23
N ALA A 23 8.79 34.95 -38.98
CA ALA A 23 9.71 35.93 -38.37
C ALA A 23 9.08 36.63 -37.15
N GLY A 24 9.68 36.46 -35.96
CA GLY A 24 9.31 37.21 -34.75
C GLY A 24 9.83 36.60 -33.45
N LEU A 25 11.14 36.35 -33.32
CA LEU A 25 11.76 35.98 -32.05
C LEU A 25 12.26 37.25 -31.34
N GLY A 26 11.49 37.72 -30.35
CA GLY A 26 11.96 38.61 -29.29
C GLY A 26 12.25 37.80 -28.02
N PRO A 27 13.12 38.29 -27.11
CA PRO A 27 13.42 37.57 -25.88
C PRO A 27 12.20 37.60 -24.95
N ALA A 28 11.66 36.43 -24.63
CA ALA A 28 10.62 36.29 -23.62
C ALA A 28 11.25 36.56 -22.24
N VAL A 29 10.97 37.73 -21.68
CA VAL A 29 11.16 37.98 -20.26
C VAL A 29 10.18 37.08 -19.53
N ALA A 30 10.68 36.20 -18.66
CA ALA A 30 9.83 35.37 -17.81
C ALA A 30 8.95 36.27 -16.96
N ALA A 31 7.65 36.32 -17.25
CA ALA A 31 6.66 36.88 -16.35
C ALA A 31 6.54 35.95 -15.13
N PRO A 32 6.43 36.47 -13.90
CA PRO A 32 6.09 35.64 -12.76
C PRO A 32 4.74 34.96 -13.03
N ALA A 33 4.61 33.71 -12.58
CA ALA A 33 3.35 32.98 -12.64
C ALA A 33 2.24 33.82 -12.01
N ALA A 34 1.19 34.12 -12.77
CA ALA A 34 0.00 34.75 -12.23
C ALA A 34 -0.64 33.78 -11.23
N ALA A 35 -0.83 34.24 -9.99
CA ALA A 35 -1.64 33.53 -9.00
C ALA A 35 -3.04 33.28 -9.59
N ALA A 36 -3.61 32.10 -9.34
CA ALA A 36 -5.00 31.83 -9.71
C ALA A 36 -5.91 32.89 -9.09
N ALA A 37 -6.85 33.45 -9.86
CA ALA A 37 -7.80 34.44 -9.35
C ALA A 37 -8.68 33.81 -8.27
N GLU A 38 -8.88 34.51 -7.15
CA GLU A 38 -9.76 34.08 -6.07
C GLU A 38 -11.20 33.89 -6.57
N THR A 39 -11.90 32.85 -6.09
CA THR A 39 -13.27 32.53 -6.54
C THR A 39 -14.29 33.31 -5.72
N LEU A 40 -15.24 33.97 -6.40
CA LEU A 40 -16.39 34.61 -5.75
C LEU A 40 -17.43 33.54 -5.35
N LEU A 41 -17.60 33.33 -4.05
CA LEU A 41 -18.41 32.24 -3.46
C LEU A 41 -19.86 32.65 -3.17
N SER A 42 -20.13 33.94 -2.91
CA SER A 42 -21.45 34.40 -2.48
C SER A 42 -22.44 34.69 -3.61
N GLN A 43 -21.98 34.85 -4.86
CA GLN A 43 -22.85 35.30 -5.95
C GLN A 43 -23.95 34.28 -6.27
N GLY A 44 -25.20 34.75 -6.35
CA GLY A 44 -26.40 33.96 -6.60
C GLY A 44 -26.80 33.03 -5.46
N LYS A 45 -26.14 33.11 -4.30
CA LYS A 45 -26.41 32.24 -3.15
C LYS A 45 -27.61 32.70 -2.33
N ALA A 46 -28.17 31.77 -1.54
CA ALA A 46 -29.27 32.09 -0.64
C ALA A 46 -28.80 33.08 0.44
N ALA A 47 -29.47 34.23 0.54
CA ALA A 47 -29.17 35.25 1.53
C ALA A 47 -30.40 35.57 2.39
N THR A 48 -30.18 35.82 3.67
CA THR A 48 -31.19 36.26 4.62
C THR A 48 -30.68 37.46 5.41
N ALA A 49 -31.59 38.27 5.96
CA ALA A 49 -31.24 39.42 6.76
C ALA A 49 -32.19 39.59 7.94
N SER A 50 -31.72 40.30 8.96
CA SER A 50 -32.50 40.72 10.12
C SER A 50 -33.77 41.52 9.76
N SER A 51 -33.73 42.32 8.69
CA SER A 51 -34.84 43.12 8.20
C SER A 51 -34.59 43.59 6.75
N ALA A 52 -35.61 44.17 6.12
CA ALA A 52 -35.53 44.88 4.86
C ALA A 52 -36.35 46.19 4.93
N GLU A 53 -35.88 47.27 4.31
CA GLU A 53 -36.59 48.55 4.18
C GLU A 53 -37.89 48.42 3.36
N GLY A 54 -37.88 47.55 2.34
CA GLY A 54 -39.04 47.20 1.53
C GLY A 54 -38.86 45.90 0.72
N GLY A 55 -39.89 45.52 -0.05
CA GLY A 55 -39.89 44.29 -0.85
C GLY A 55 -38.87 44.27 -1.99
N ASP A 56 -38.41 45.43 -2.44
CA ASP A 56 -37.42 45.59 -3.52
C ASP A 56 -35.98 45.71 -3.00
N THR A 57 -35.75 45.62 -1.67
CA THR A 57 -34.42 45.76 -1.04
C THR A 57 -34.08 44.59 -0.12
N THR A 58 -34.39 43.37 -0.57
CA THR A 58 -34.18 42.13 0.20
C THR A 58 -32.71 41.72 0.26
N ALA A 59 -32.37 40.76 1.12
CA ALA A 59 -30.99 40.28 1.27
C ALA A 59 -30.39 39.70 -0.03
N ALA A 60 -31.23 39.11 -0.89
CA ALA A 60 -30.81 38.56 -2.18
C ALA A 60 -30.24 39.62 -3.13
N MET A 61 -30.69 40.87 -2.99
CA MET A 61 -30.25 42.01 -3.81
C MET A 61 -28.82 42.46 -3.52
N ALA A 62 -28.16 41.92 -2.49
CA ALA A 62 -26.75 42.21 -2.19
C ALA A 62 -25.82 41.07 -2.62
N VAL A 63 -26.33 40.03 -3.29
CA VAL A 63 -25.52 38.89 -3.74
C VAL A 63 -25.90 38.47 -5.16
N ASP A 64 -26.67 39.26 -5.89
CA ASP A 64 -27.14 38.94 -7.25
C ASP A 64 -26.11 39.32 -8.33
N GLY A 65 -25.10 40.11 -7.99
CA GLY A 65 -24.07 40.58 -8.90
C GLY A 65 -24.52 41.77 -9.75
N ASP A 66 -25.64 42.41 -9.43
CA ASP A 66 -26.13 43.61 -10.09
C ASP A 66 -25.87 44.85 -9.21
N ALA A 67 -24.91 45.68 -9.61
CA ALA A 67 -24.58 46.92 -8.89
C ALA A 67 -25.71 47.97 -8.89
N GLY A 68 -26.85 47.70 -9.52
CA GLY A 68 -28.07 48.53 -9.49
C GLY A 68 -29.12 48.11 -8.46
N THR A 69 -28.97 46.96 -7.80
CA THR A 69 -29.88 46.44 -6.76
C THR A 69 -29.16 46.43 -5.40
N ARG A 70 -29.91 46.57 -4.30
CA ARG A 70 -29.31 46.67 -2.95
C ARG A 70 -30.15 46.00 -1.88
N TRP A 71 -29.49 45.44 -0.87
CA TRP A 71 -30.13 45.23 0.42
C TRP A 71 -30.15 46.53 1.22
N SER A 72 -31.24 46.81 1.92
CA SER A 72 -31.31 47.89 2.91
C SER A 72 -32.07 47.46 4.16
N SER A 73 -31.54 47.75 5.34
CA SER A 73 -32.11 47.35 6.63
C SER A 73 -33.10 48.38 7.21
N ALA A 74 -33.84 47.98 8.24
CA ALA A 74 -34.50 48.90 9.16
C ALA A 74 -33.49 49.87 9.83
N PHE A 75 -33.98 51.04 10.26
CA PHE A 75 -33.14 52.17 10.71
C PHE A 75 -32.77 52.04 12.20
N SER A 76 -32.16 50.91 12.55
CA SER A 76 -31.64 50.58 13.88
C SER A 76 -30.29 49.90 13.77
N ASP A 77 -29.51 49.89 14.84
CA ASP A 77 -28.26 49.12 14.90
C ASP A 77 -28.56 47.61 15.06
N ALA A 78 -27.52 46.77 15.14
CA ALA A 78 -27.63 45.32 15.25
C ALA A 78 -28.38 44.63 14.09
N GLN A 79 -28.40 45.26 12.91
CA GLN A 79 -28.91 44.63 11.69
C GLN A 79 -27.82 43.79 11.07
N TRP A 80 -28.19 42.65 10.51
CA TRP A 80 -27.28 41.76 9.82
C TRP A 80 -27.85 41.31 8.47
N LEU A 81 -26.94 40.98 7.56
CA LEU A 81 -27.17 40.27 6.30
C LEU A 81 -26.21 39.08 6.25
N GLN A 82 -26.72 37.89 5.94
CA GLN A 82 -25.94 36.66 5.84
C GLN A 82 -26.18 35.96 4.50
N VAL A 83 -25.17 35.21 4.05
CA VAL A 83 -25.20 34.36 2.87
C VAL A 83 -24.84 32.92 3.25
N ASP A 84 -25.60 31.94 2.75
CA ASP A 84 -25.26 30.51 2.79
C ASP A 84 -24.49 30.14 1.52
N LEU A 85 -23.20 29.85 1.64
CA LEU A 85 -22.34 29.46 0.52
C LEU A 85 -22.72 28.07 -0.05
N GLY A 86 -23.56 27.32 0.66
CA GLY A 86 -24.05 25.99 0.31
C GLY A 86 -23.22 24.85 0.90
N ALA A 87 -21.94 25.10 1.19
CA ALA A 87 -21.02 24.18 1.86
C ALA A 87 -19.93 24.99 2.61
N PRO A 88 -19.22 24.38 3.59
CA PRO A 88 -18.06 25.02 4.20
C PRO A 88 -16.99 25.37 3.15
N ALA A 89 -16.56 26.63 3.11
CA ALA A 89 -15.52 27.12 2.20
C ALA A 89 -14.42 27.83 2.97
N THR A 90 -13.18 27.74 2.49
CA THR A 90 -12.07 28.51 3.04
C THR A 90 -12.17 29.94 2.53
N LEU A 91 -12.25 30.90 3.44
CA LEU A 91 -12.41 32.31 3.12
C LEU A 91 -11.05 32.97 2.96
N SER A 92 -10.96 33.92 2.05
CA SER A 92 -9.75 34.72 1.77
C SER A 92 -10.01 36.21 1.85
N ARG A 93 -11.17 36.66 1.36
CA ARG A 93 -11.52 38.08 1.31
C ARG A 93 -13.03 38.28 1.32
N ILE A 94 -13.47 39.40 1.87
CA ILE A 94 -14.85 39.87 1.81
C ILE A 94 -14.83 41.31 1.30
N ASP A 95 -15.56 41.56 0.23
CA ASP A 95 -15.79 42.90 -0.31
C ASP A 95 -17.24 43.33 0.03
N LEU A 96 -17.38 44.42 0.77
CA LEU A 96 -18.66 45.09 1.06
C LEU A 96 -18.76 46.35 0.23
N ILE A 97 -19.75 46.43 -0.66
CA ILE A 97 -20.00 47.62 -1.48
C ILE A 97 -21.20 48.35 -0.90
N TRP A 98 -20.95 49.40 -0.12
CA TRP A 98 -21.97 50.20 0.55
C TRP A 98 -22.66 51.20 -0.38
N GLU A 99 -23.91 51.52 -0.07
CA GLU A 99 -24.58 52.73 -0.57
C GLU A 99 -24.15 53.96 0.25
N ALA A 100 -24.76 55.13 0.02
CA ALA A 100 -24.57 56.31 0.88
C ALA A 100 -24.86 56.01 2.36
N ALA A 101 -25.74 55.05 2.67
CA ALA A 101 -25.98 54.54 4.01
C ALA A 101 -25.11 53.31 4.31
N TYR A 102 -24.19 53.44 5.27
CA TYR A 102 -23.15 52.45 5.57
C TYR A 102 -22.98 52.18 7.08
N GLY A 103 -22.20 51.16 7.43
CA GLY A 103 -21.80 50.88 8.82
C GLY A 103 -20.51 51.61 9.20
N ARG A 104 -20.57 52.48 10.22
CA ARG A 104 -19.37 53.03 10.87
C ARG A 104 -18.69 51.97 11.72
N GLY A 105 -19.46 51.10 12.37
CA GLY A 105 -18.96 49.91 13.05
C GLY A 105 -19.73 48.67 12.61
N TYR A 106 -19.03 47.59 12.29
CA TYR A 106 -19.61 46.30 11.91
C TYR A 106 -18.65 45.13 12.14
N LYS A 107 -19.18 43.91 12.15
CA LYS A 107 -18.41 42.67 12.23
C LYS A 107 -18.67 41.80 11.02
N LEU A 108 -17.62 41.17 10.51
CA LEU A 108 -17.71 40.06 9.57
C LEU A 108 -17.57 38.77 10.36
N GLN A 109 -18.53 37.86 10.20
CA GLN A 109 -18.60 36.64 10.99
C GLN A 109 -18.80 35.42 10.11
N GLY A 110 -18.20 34.29 10.50
CA GLY A 110 -18.35 32.99 9.87
C GLY A 110 -19.08 32.02 10.78
N SER A 111 -19.81 31.08 10.20
CA SER A 111 -20.55 30.03 10.90
C SER A 111 -20.64 28.75 10.08
N ALA A 112 -20.64 27.60 10.75
CA ALA A 112 -20.90 26.30 10.13
C ALA A 112 -22.41 25.99 10.02
N ASP A 113 -23.22 26.53 10.94
CA ASP A 113 -24.62 26.15 11.15
C ASP A 113 -25.63 27.30 10.93
N GLY A 114 -25.14 28.54 10.74
CA GLY A 114 -25.95 29.74 10.54
C GLY A 114 -26.53 30.33 11.83
N THR A 115 -26.20 29.77 13.00
CA THR A 115 -26.74 30.17 14.31
C THR A 115 -25.64 30.53 15.32
N SER A 116 -24.51 29.82 15.30
CA SER A 116 -23.32 30.02 16.13
C SER A 116 -22.26 30.76 15.32
N TRP A 117 -21.84 31.94 15.77
CA TRP A 117 -21.02 32.85 14.95
C TRP A 117 -19.66 33.15 15.58
N THR A 118 -18.62 33.07 14.77
CA THR A 118 -17.24 33.48 15.12
C THR A 118 -16.90 34.77 14.39
N ASP A 119 -16.32 35.74 15.10
CA ASP A 119 -15.86 36.99 14.52
C ASP A 119 -14.62 36.74 13.64
N LEU A 120 -14.72 36.97 12.34
CA LEU A 120 -13.61 36.95 11.39
C LEU A 120 -12.90 38.31 11.36
N LYS A 121 -13.68 39.40 11.45
CA LYS A 121 -13.18 40.78 11.53
C LYS A 121 -14.14 41.65 12.32
N THR A 122 -13.61 42.62 13.05
CA THR A 122 -14.35 43.75 13.61
C THR A 122 -13.81 45.05 13.01
N VAL A 123 -14.70 45.92 12.56
CA VAL A 123 -14.41 47.26 12.02
C VAL A 123 -15.17 48.28 12.88
N THR A 124 -14.50 49.37 13.27
CA THR A 124 -15.03 50.38 14.21
C THR A 124 -15.08 51.81 13.68
N ASP A 125 -14.49 52.04 12.50
CA ASP A 125 -14.24 53.36 11.92
C ASP A 125 -14.50 53.39 10.40
N GLY A 126 -15.45 52.58 9.92
CA GLY A 126 -15.85 52.54 8.51
C GLY A 126 -16.26 53.92 7.98
N ASP A 127 -15.91 54.21 6.74
CA ASP A 127 -16.17 55.47 6.02
C ASP A 127 -17.14 55.32 4.84
N GLY A 128 -17.62 54.10 4.58
CA GLY A 128 -18.55 53.77 3.50
C GLY A 128 -17.82 53.51 2.18
N GLY A 129 -18.55 53.44 1.06
CA GLY A 129 -17.93 53.06 -0.23
C GLY A 129 -17.64 51.56 -0.31
N THR A 130 -16.47 51.16 -0.82
CA THR A 130 -16.10 49.74 -0.93
C THR A 130 -15.08 49.37 0.13
N ASP A 131 -15.47 48.49 1.05
CA ASP A 131 -14.57 47.89 2.03
C ASP A 131 -14.09 46.53 1.52
N THR A 132 -12.80 46.44 1.22
CA THR A 132 -12.12 45.18 0.91
C THR A 132 -11.38 44.68 2.15
N VAL A 133 -11.84 43.55 2.69
CA VAL A 133 -11.37 43.02 3.97
C VAL A 133 -10.84 41.60 3.79
N GLU A 134 -9.54 41.40 3.99
CA GLU A 134 -8.95 40.07 4.08
C GLU A 134 -9.45 39.35 5.34
N VAL A 135 -9.86 38.10 5.17
CA VAL A 135 -10.35 37.22 6.23
C VAL A 135 -9.77 35.83 6.06
N SER A 136 -9.60 35.09 7.14
CA SER A 136 -9.17 33.69 7.12
C SER A 136 -10.12 32.84 7.97
N GLY A 137 -10.16 31.54 7.70
CA GLY A 137 -11.03 30.58 8.36
C GLY A 137 -12.01 29.90 7.42
N THR A 138 -12.75 28.92 7.92
CA THR A 138 -13.71 28.13 7.15
C THR A 138 -15.12 28.42 7.63
N ALA A 139 -16.05 28.70 6.71
CA ALA A 139 -17.45 28.91 7.04
C ALA A 139 -18.37 28.45 5.91
N ARG A 140 -19.56 27.97 6.26
CA ARG A 140 -20.66 27.76 5.31
C ARG A 140 -21.53 29.01 5.21
N TYR A 141 -21.80 29.64 6.34
CA TYR A 141 -22.57 30.87 6.43
C TYR A 141 -21.63 32.03 6.76
N VAL A 142 -21.75 33.13 6.03
CA VAL A 142 -20.97 34.34 6.26
C VAL A 142 -21.92 35.50 6.43
N ARG A 143 -21.73 36.36 7.44
CA ARG A 143 -22.58 37.52 7.67
C ARG A 143 -21.82 38.79 7.97
N MET A 144 -22.42 39.91 7.59
CA MET A 144 -22.11 41.24 8.13
C MET A 144 -23.11 41.53 9.25
N LEU A 145 -22.60 41.87 10.43
CA LEU A 145 -23.38 42.35 11.59
C LEU A 145 -23.05 43.82 11.86
N GLY A 146 -23.99 44.71 11.58
CA GLY A 146 -23.89 46.14 11.83
C GLY A 146 -23.94 46.46 13.32
N VAL A 147 -22.95 47.21 13.82
CA VAL A 147 -22.83 47.61 15.23
C VAL A 147 -23.14 49.09 15.44
N GLU A 148 -22.67 49.96 14.55
CA GLU A 148 -22.94 51.41 14.58
C GLU A 148 -23.16 51.92 13.15
N ARG A 149 -24.25 52.67 12.91
CA ARG A 149 -24.55 53.24 11.59
C ARG A 149 -23.77 54.53 11.34
N GLY A 150 -23.28 54.70 10.10
CA GLY A 150 -22.56 55.90 9.67
C GLY A 150 -23.47 57.09 9.35
N THR A 151 -24.78 56.85 9.21
CA THR A 151 -25.79 57.88 8.89
C THR A 151 -27.06 57.70 9.72
N GLY A 152 -28.07 58.56 9.53
CA GLY A 152 -29.38 58.40 10.16
C GLY A 152 -30.24 57.26 9.57
N TYR A 153 -29.85 56.70 8.43
CA TYR A 153 -30.55 55.61 7.73
C TYR A 153 -30.07 54.23 8.20
N GLY A 154 -30.66 53.15 7.70
CA GLY A 154 -30.22 51.76 7.97
C GLY A 154 -28.88 51.41 7.30
N TYR A 155 -28.46 50.15 7.39
CA TYR A 155 -27.32 49.63 6.62
C TYR A 155 -27.78 49.33 5.19
N SER A 156 -26.94 49.64 4.20
CA SER A 156 -27.27 49.36 2.80
C SER A 156 -26.08 48.90 1.99
N LEU A 157 -26.21 47.74 1.35
CA LEU A 157 -25.16 47.13 0.52
C LEU A 157 -25.69 46.94 -0.90
N TRP A 158 -24.98 47.50 -1.87
CA TRP A 158 -25.11 47.11 -3.28
C TRP A 158 -24.65 45.66 -3.45
N GLU A 159 -23.52 45.28 -2.85
CA GLU A 159 -22.97 43.93 -2.97
C GLU A 159 -22.27 43.47 -1.68
N PHE A 160 -22.38 42.18 -1.38
CA PHE A 160 -21.71 41.43 -0.32
C PHE A 160 -20.99 40.23 -0.94
N GLN A 161 -19.73 40.44 -1.27
CA GLN A 161 -18.93 39.52 -2.05
C GLN A 161 -17.96 38.76 -1.15
N VAL A 162 -18.14 37.44 -1.05
CA VAL A 162 -17.29 36.57 -0.25
C VAL A 162 -16.40 35.78 -1.19
N TYR A 163 -15.08 35.91 -1.06
CA TYR A 163 -14.09 35.25 -1.88
C TYR A 163 -13.33 34.18 -1.08
N GLY A 164 -12.99 33.10 -1.76
CA GLY A 164 -12.32 31.97 -1.13
C GLY A 164 -12.02 30.81 -2.08
N GLY A 165 -11.48 29.74 -1.52
CA GLY A 165 -11.42 28.45 -2.17
C GLY A 165 -12.64 27.64 -1.78
N ALA A 166 -13.24 26.90 -2.71
CA ALA A 166 -14.08 25.78 -2.29
C ALA A 166 -13.20 24.91 -1.40
N GLY A 167 -13.54 24.81 -0.10
CA GLY A 167 -12.93 23.79 0.73
C GLY A 167 -13.12 22.48 0.01
N GLN A 168 -12.06 21.70 -0.16
CA GLN A 168 -12.24 20.33 -0.57
C GLN A 168 -13.05 19.65 0.54
N THR A 169 -14.37 19.63 0.39
CA THR A 169 -15.11 18.43 0.73
C THR A 169 -14.46 17.35 -0.13
N SER A 170 -13.88 16.35 0.51
CA SER A 170 -13.80 15.01 -0.05
C SER A 170 -14.93 14.80 -1.05
N GLY A 171 -14.56 14.63 -2.32
CA GLY A 171 -15.51 14.69 -3.42
C GLY A 171 -16.62 13.68 -3.21
N CYS A 172 -17.87 14.10 -3.43
CA CYS A 172 -18.94 13.14 -3.61
C CYS A 172 -18.55 12.21 -4.77
N GLY A 173 -18.35 10.92 -4.48
CA GLY A 173 -17.82 9.96 -5.42
C GLY A 173 -18.67 9.92 -6.69
N THR A 174 -18.04 9.90 -7.85
CA THR A 174 -18.76 9.82 -9.13
C THR A 174 -19.23 8.40 -9.46
N ALA A 175 -18.87 7.41 -8.65
CA ALA A 175 -19.29 6.02 -8.81
C ALA A 175 -20.73 5.82 -8.30
N ASN A 176 -21.52 5.04 -9.03
CA ASN A 176 -22.86 4.66 -8.61
C ASN A 176 -22.79 3.47 -7.64
N ALA A 177 -22.81 3.73 -6.34
CA ALA A 177 -22.80 2.71 -5.29
C ALA A 177 -24.03 1.78 -5.32
N ALA A 178 -25.13 2.20 -5.96
CA ALA A 178 -26.31 1.37 -6.14
C ALA A 178 -26.17 0.36 -7.28
N GLN A 179 -25.19 0.52 -8.18
CA GLN A 179 -25.09 -0.32 -9.38
C GLN A 179 -24.86 -1.80 -9.03
N ASP A 180 -25.62 -2.68 -9.68
CA ASP A 180 -25.64 -4.14 -9.51
C ASP A 180 -25.93 -4.61 -8.07
N ARG A 181 -26.45 -3.72 -7.21
CA ARG A 181 -26.80 -4.05 -5.83
C ARG A 181 -28.20 -4.68 -5.72
N PRO A 182 -28.45 -5.51 -4.69
CA PRO A 182 -29.78 -6.07 -4.47
C PRO A 182 -30.84 -4.97 -4.27
N ALA A 183 -31.84 -4.94 -5.15
CA ALA A 183 -32.95 -4.00 -5.08
C ALA A 183 -34.29 -4.71 -4.84
N THR A 184 -35.15 -4.08 -4.05
CA THR A 184 -36.53 -4.52 -3.80
C THR A 184 -37.48 -3.35 -3.97
N ALA A 185 -38.75 -3.63 -4.23
CA ALA A 185 -39.77 -2.61 -4.40
C ALA A 185 -41.09 -3.05 -3.77
N SER A 186 -41.97 -2.08 -3.47
CA SER A 186 -43.31 -2.34 -2.94
C SER A 186 -44.19 -3.14 -3.91
N SER A 187 -44.02 -2.93 -5.21
CA SER A 187 -44.68 -3.69 -6.27
C SER A 187 -43.93 -3.56 -7.59
N THR A 188 -44.32 -4.37 -8.58
CA THR A 188 -43.89 -4.25 -9.97
C THR A 188 -45.11 -4.26 -10.91
N GLU A 189 -45.05 -3.51 -12.02
CA GLU A 189 -46.08 -3.49 -13.08
C GLU A 189 -46.20 -4.87 -13.75
N GLY A 190 -45.09 -5.61 -13.82
CA GLY A 190 -45.02 -6.98 -14.32
C GLY A 190 -43.61 -7.54 -14.21
N ALA A 191 -43.43 -8.83 -14.56
CA ALA A 191 -42.14 -9.52 -14.47
C ALA A 191 -41.03 -8.90 -15.35
N ALA A 192 -41.41 -8.12 -16.36
CA ALA A 192 -40.48 -7.42 -17.24
C ALA A 192 -39.90 -6.11 -16.66
N TYR A 193 -40.42 -5.63 -15.52
CA TYR A 193 -40.01 -4.36 -14.90
C TYR A 193 -39.59 -4.55 -13.42
N PRO A 194 -38.60 -5.41 -13.14
CA PRO A 194 -38.17 -5.70 -11.77
C PRO A 194 -37.44 -4.51 -11.13
N ALA A 195 -37.31 -4.51 -9.81
CA ALA A 195 -36.55 -3.47 -9.08
C ALA A 195 -35.07 -3.42 -9.49
N SER A 196 -34.48 -4.58 -9.86
CA SER A 196 -33.09 -4.67 -10.33
C SER A 196 -32.83 -3.88 -11.61
N ALA A 197 -33.85 -3.64 -12.43
CA ALA A 197 -33.75 -2.91 -13.70
C ALA A 197 -33.68 -1.38 -13.52
N ALA A 198 -33.65 -0.88 -12.28
CA ALA A 198 -33.36 0.53 -12.01
C ALA A 198 -31.99 0.72 -11.36
N VAL A 199 -31.18 -0.34 -11.25
CA VAL A 199 -29.85 -0.28 -10.63
C VAL A 199 -28.82 -1.09 -11.43
N ASP A 200 -29.09 -1.43 -12.69
CA ASP A 200 -28.20 -2.24 -13.53
C ASP A 200 -27.25 -1.40 -14.39
N GLY A 201 -27.40 -0.07 -14.36
CA GLY A 201 -26.60 0.86 -15.14
C GLY A 201 -27.03 0.95 -16.61
N ASP A 202 -28.11 0.26 -17.02
CA ASP A 202 -28.65 0.29 -18.37
C ASP A 202 -29.90 1.18 -18.44
N THR A 203 -29.74 2.40 -18.95
CA THR A 203 -30.85 3.34 -19.18
C THR A 203 -31.89 2.88 -20.22
N GLY A 204 -31.73 1.69 -20.81
CA GLY A 204 -32.71 1.03 -21.66
C GLY A 204 -33.66 0.07 -20.93
N THR A 205 -33.42 -0.23 -19.65
CA THR A 205 -34.31 -1.04 -18.80
C THR A 205 -34.83 -0.22 -17.61
N ARG A 206 -35.97 -0.61 -17.03
CA ARG A 206 -36.62 0.19 -15.98
C ARG A 206 -37.32 -0.66 -14.93
N TRP A 207 -37.35 -0.16 -13.71
CA TRP A 207 -38.37 -0.55 -12.74
C TRP A 207 -39.66 0.24 -12.99
N SER A 208 -40.81 -0.41 -12.78
CA SER A 208 -42.13 0.22 -12.81
C SER A 208 -43.01 -0.38 -11.72
N SER A 209 -43.67 0.45 -10.93
CA SER A 209 -44.59 0.03 -9.86
C SER A 209 -46.03 -0.12 -10.34
N GLY A 210 -46.88 -0.75 -9.52
CA GLY A 210 -48.33 -0.68 -9.67
C GLY A 210 -48.87 0.75 -9.52
N ALA A 211 -50.03 1.00 -10.14
CA ALA A 211 -50.65 2.33 -10.18
C ALA A 211 -51.40 2.70 -8.87
N SER A 212 -50.69 2.74 -7.74
CA SER A 212 -51.20 3.21 -6.45
C SER A 212 -50.17 4.06 -5.69
N ASP A 213 -50.61 4.74 -4.63
CA ASP A 213 -49.76 5.55 -3.75
C ASP A 213 -49.95 5.09 -2.29
N PRO A 214 -48.89 4.98 -1.48
CA PRO A 214 -47.49 5.16 -1.82
C PRO A 214 -46.88 3.93 -2.51
N GLN A 215 -45.77 4.13 -3.22
CA GLN A 215 -44.89 3.05 -3.73
C GLN A 215 -43.44 3.40 -3.44
N TRP A 216 -42.57 2.40 -3.40
CA TRP A 216 -41.15 2.60 -3.17
C TRP A 216 -40.30 1.57 -3.92
N ILE A 217 -39.07 1.98 -4.22
CA ILE A 217 -37.96 1.11 -4.60
C ILE A 217 -36.79 1.42 -3.68
N GLN A 218 -36.13 0.38 -3.18
CA GLN A 218 -34.96 0.49 -2.33
C GLN A 218 -33.82 -0.39 -2.85
N VAL A 219 -32.60 0.01 -2.55
CA VAL A 219 -31.36 -0.71 -2.84
C VAL A 219 -30.59 -0.96 -1.55
N ASP A 220 -30.03 -2.17 -1.40
CA ASP A 220 -29.11 -2.54 -0.32
C ASP A 220 -27.66 -2.31 -0.80
N LEU A 221 -27.01 -1.28 -0.28
CA LEU A 221 -25.63 -0.92 -0.60
C LEU A 221 -24.60 -1.92 -0.01
N GLY A 222 -25.03 -2.93 0.75
CA GLY A 222 -24.20 -4.00 1.31
C GLY A 222 -23.60 -3.70 2.68
N SER A 223 -23.35 -2.43 3.00
CA SER A 223 -22.86 -1.91 4.29
C SER A 223 -23.37 -0.49 4.50
N ASP A 224 -23.27 0.06 5.73
CA ASP A 224 -23.61 1.46 5.98
C ASP A 224 -22.64 2.38 5.21
N GLN A 225 -23.20 3.22 4.34
CA GLN A 225 -22.45 4.13 3.47
C GLN A 225 -22.77 5.60 3.81
N SER A 226 -21.79 6.49 3.60
CA SER A 226 -22.00 7.94 3.61
C SER A 226 -22.56 8.39 2.27
N ILE A 227 -23.82 8.81 2.23
CA ILE A 227 -24.55 9.16 1.03
C ILE A 227 -24.45 10.68 0.83
N CYS A 228 -23.86 11.10 -0.27
CA CYS A 228 -23.63 12.51 -0.59
C CYS A 228 -24.50 13.00 -1.75
N GLN A 229 -24.97 12.10 -2.62
CA GLN A 229 -25.87 12.45 -3.72
C GLN A 229 -26.72 11.25 -4.14
N VAL A 230 -27.97 11.53 -4.51
CA VAL A 230 -28.87 10.54 -5.12
C VAL A 230 -29.43 11.13 -6.41
N THR A 231 -29.34 10.35 -7.49
CA THR A 231 -29.91 10.72 -8.80
C THR A 231 -31.02 9.75 -9.18
N LEU A 232 -32.19 10.29 -9.53
CA LEU A 232 -33.35 9.56 -10.03
C LEU A 232 -33.53 9.87 -11.52
N VAL A 233 -33.44 8.86 -12.38
CA VAL A 233 -33.71 9.00 -13.81
C VAL A 233 -35.10 8.43 -14.08
N TRP A 234 -36.09 9.31 -14.19
CA TRP A 234 -37.49 8.93 -14.37
C TRP A 234 -37.83 8.54 -15.80
N GLU A 235 -38.81 7.65 -15.93
CA GLU A 235 -39.58 7.48 -17.17
C GLU A 235 -40.67 8.58 -17.27
N ALA A 236 -41.46 8.61 -18.35
CA ALA A 236 -42.63 9.48 -18.47
C ALA A 236 -43.61 9.34 -17.29
N ALA A 237 -43.64 8.19 -16.60
CA ALA A 237 -44.36 7.99 -15.36
C ALA A 237 -43.48 8.26 -14.11
N TYR A 238 -43.64 9.43 -13.51
CA TYR A 238 -42.80 9.93 -12.40
C TYR A 238 -43.60 10.36 -11.16
N GLY A 239 -42.89 10.63 -10.06
CA GLY A 239 -43.47 11.14 -8.82
C GLY A 239 -43.66 12.66 -8.82
N ALA A 240 -44.89 13.14 -8.64
CA ALA A 240 -45.16 14.55 -8.34
C ALA A 240 -44.78 14.92 -6.90
N ALA A 241 -44.77 13.94 -5.98
CA ALA A 241 -44.20 14.09 -4.65
C ALA A 241 -43.55 12.79 -4.19
N TYR A 242 -42.34 12.86 -3.65
CA TYR A 242 -41.56 11.72 -3.19
C TYR A 242 -40.53 12.13 -2.14
N LYS A 243 -39.97 11.13 -1.44
CA LYS A 243 -38.87 11.30 -0.51
C LYS A 243 -37.69 10.44 -0.91
N ILE A 244 -36.48 10.91 -0.62
CA ILE A 244 -35.28 10.08 -0.61
C ILE A 244 -34.97 9.78 0.84
N GLN A 245 -34.81 8.50 1.17
CA GLN A 245 -34.60 8.07 2.54
C GLN A 245 -33.44 7.09 2.65
N ALA A 246 -32.77 7.10 3.80
CA ALA A 246 -31.75 6.13 4.16
C ALA A 246 -32.13 5.33 5.41
N SER A 247 -31.60 4.12 5.54
CA SER A 247 -31.84 3.23 6.67
C SER A 247 -30.64 2.30 6.91
N PRO A 248 -30.25 2.04 8.17
CA PRO A 248 -29.21 1.04 8.46
C PRO A 248 -29.72 -0.41 8.35
N ASP A 249 -31.03 -0.64 8.52
CA ASP A 249 -31.61 -1.98 8.67
C ASP A 249 -32.72 -2.31 7.66
N GLY A 250 -33.12 -1.34 6.83
CA GLY A 250 -34.17 -1.46 5.83
C GLY A 250 -35.59 -1.31 6.39
N SER A 251 -35.73 -1.01 7.68
CA SER A 251 -37.01 -0.89 8.40
C SER A 251 -37.20 0.47 9.08
N ALA A 252 -36.14 1.05 9.66
CA ALA A 252 -36.13 2.37 10.27
C ALA A 252 -35.56 3.40 9.30
N TRP A 253 -36.39 4.33 8.82
CA TRP A 253 -36.05 5.24 7.73
C TRP A 253 -35.93 6.69 8.17
N THR A 254 -34.88 7.36 7.70
CA THR A 254 -34.62 8.79 7.87
C THR A 254 -34.77 9.49 6.52
N ASP A 255 -35.50 10.61 6.49
CA ASP A 255 -35.63 11.43 5.28
C ASP A 255 -34.31 12.16 5.02
N LEU A 256 -33.73 11.95 3.83
CA LEU A 256 -32.58 12.70 3.33
C LEU A 256 -33.03 13.92 2.51
N GLU A 257 -34.13 13.78 1.76
CA GLU A 257 -34.70 14.84 0.93
C GLU A 257 -36.22 14.63 0.79
N SER A 258 -36.99 15.71 0.64
CA SER A 258 -38.45 15.67 0.48
C SER A 258 -38.90 16.60 -0.64
N VAL A 259 -39.43 16.01 -1.71
CA VAL A 259 -39.77 16.72 -2.95
C VAL A 259 -41.28 16.80 -3.14
N THR A 260 -41.77 17.99 -3.47
CA THR A 260 -43.16 18.24 -3.90
C THR A 260 -43.17 19.05 -5.20
N GLY A 261 -44.08 18.75 -6.11
CA GLY A 261 -44.16 19.42 -7.41
C GLY A 261 -43.11 18.95 -8.42
N GLY A 262 -42.68 17.68 -8.31
CA GLY A 262 -41.73 17.09 -9.27
C GLY A 262 -42.24 17.19 -10.71
N ASP A 263 -41.31 17.34 -11.65
CA ASP A 263 -41.55 17.52 -13.09
C ASP A 263 -41.04 16.35 -13.95
N GLY A 264 -40.39 15.35 -13.34
CA GLY A 264 -39.89 14.15 -13.99
C GLY A 264 -38.50 14.37 -14.61
N GLY A 265 -38.12 13.54 -15.58
CA GLY A 265 -36.78 13.63 -16.17
C GLY A 265 -35.67 13.12 -15.23
N THR A 266 -34.55 13.83 -15.13
CA THR A 266 -33.44 13.45 -14.24
C THR A 266 -33.38 14.41 -13.06
N ASP A 267 -33.63 13.87 -11.87
CA ASP A 267 -33.50 14.61 -10.61
C ASP A 267 -32.19 14.23 -9.94
N THR A 268 -31.34 15.20 -9.61
CA THR A 268 -30.11 14.98 -8.85
C THR A 268 -30.15 15.81 -7.57
N TRP A 269 -30.08 15.12 -6.43
CA TRP A 269 -30.12 15.73 -5.11
C TRP A 269 -28.81 15.51 -4.38
N ASN A 270 -28.14 16.60 -4.00
CA ASN A 270 -27.07 16.53 -3.02
C ASN A 270 -27.72 16.32 -1.65
N VAL A 271 -27.39 15.21 -1.00
CA VAL A 271 -27.98 14.80 0.27
C VAL A 271 -26.87 14.56 1.29
N SER A 272 -27.21 14.54 2.57
CA SER A 272 -26.28 14.17 3.62
C SER A 272 -26.94 13.19 4.57
N GLY A 273 -26.35 12.00 4.69
CA GLY A 273 -26.79 11.01 5.67
C GLY A 273 -26.06 9.69 5.49
N THR A 274 -26.22 8.80 6.45
CA THR A 274 -25.64 7.46 6.41
C THR A 274 -26.73 6.41 6.34
N GLY A 275 -26.44 5.31 5.64
CA GLY A 275 -27.31 4.14 5.67
C GLY A 275 -26.86 3.06 4.71
N ARG A 276 -27.16 1.81 5.07
CA ARG A 276 -27.00 0.64 4.21
C ARG A 276 -28.06 0.56 3.11
N TYR A 277 -29.27 1.02 3.39
CA TYR A 277 -30.37 1.00 2.44
C TYR A 277 -30.72 2.42 2.03
N VAL A 278 -30.92 2.64 0.74
CA VAL A 278 -31.43 3.90 0.19
C VAL A 278 -32.71 3.60 -0.56
N ARG A 279 -33.75 4.43 -0.39
CA ARG A 279 -35.01 4.28 -1.14
C ARG A 279 -35.54 5.59 -1.66
N MET A 280 -36.19 5.50 -2.83
CA MET A 280 -37.18 6.47 -3.27
C MET A 280 -38.54 6.03 -2.74
N TYR A 281 -39.21 6.90 -1.98
CA TYR A 281 -40.54 6.69 -1.42
C TYR A 281 -41.54 7.68 -2.04
N GLY A 282 -42.27 7.21 -3.05
CA GLY A 282 -43.26 7.97 -3.78
C GLY A 282 -44.56 8.14 -3.00
N THR A 283 -45.02 9.38 -2.87
CA THR A 283 -46.22 9.74 -2.09
C THR A 283 -47.37 10.31 -2.94
N ALA A 284 -47.06 10.87 -4.12
CA ALA A 284 -48.05 11.20 -5.13
C ALA A 284 -47.48 11.04 -6.55
N ARG A 285 -48.19 10.30 -7.42
CA ARG A 285 -47.84 10.16 -8.84
C ARG A 285 -48.26 11.38 -9.64
N ALA A 286 -47.45 11.73 -10.64
CA ALA A 286 -47.77 12.81 -11.58
C ALA A 286 -48.72 12.39 -12.71
N THR A 287 -48.85 11.08 -12.95
CA THR A 287 -49.65 10.51 -14.04
C THR A 287 -50.64 9.46 -13.52
N GLY A 288 -51.47 8.91 -14.42
CA GLY A 288 -52.35 7.77 -14.09
C GLY A 288 -51.62 6.44 -13.93
N TYR A 289 -50.34 6.36 -14.28
CA TYR A 289 -49.49 5.17 -14.19
C TYR A 289 -48.78 5.09 -12.83
N GLY A 290 -48.04 4.00 -12.57
CA GLY A 290 -47.16 3.86 -11.39
C GLY A 290 -45.94 4.79 -11.44
N TYR A 291 -45.08 4.74 -10.43
CA TYR A 291 -43.74 5.32 -10.48
C TYR A 291 -42.82 4.42 -11.31
N SER A 292 -41.99 5.02 -12.17
CA SER A 292 -41.01 4.28 -12.96
C SER A 292 -39.68 5.01 -13.09
N LEU A 293 -38.59 4.26 -12.87
CA LEU A 293 -37.22 4.75 -12.95
C LEU A 293 -36.44 3.90 -13.96
N TRP A 294 -35.79 4.56 -14.91
CA TRP A 294 -34.71 3.97 -15.70
C TRP A 294 -33.52 3.68 -14.79
N GLU A 295 -33.17 4.59 -13.89
CA GLU A 295 -32.03 4.43 -12.97
C GLU A 295 -32.27 5.12 -11.62
N LEU A 296 -31.85 4.47 -10.54
CA LEU A 296 -31.65 5.00 -9.20
C LEU A 296 -30.16 4.93 -8.91
N ARG A 297 -29.49 6.08 -8.92
CA ARG A 297 -28.06 6.17 -8.66
C ARG A 297 -27.81 6.75 -7.28
N VAL A 298 -26.87 6.15 -6.57
CA VAL A 298 -26.42 6.62 -5.25
C VAL A 298 -24.94 6.89 -5.35
N SER A 299 -24.54 8.13 -5.11
CA SER A 299 -23.15 8.52 -4.96
C SER A 299 -22.83 8.58 -3.48
N THR A 300 -21.78 7.88 -3.10
CA THR A 300 -21.23 7.90 -1.75
C THR A 300 -20.07 8.88 -1.72
N GLY A 301 -19.98 9.64 -0.64
CA GLY A 301 -18.93 10.62 -0.43
C GLY A 301 -18.15 10.19 0.78
N GLU A 302 -16.83 10.27 0.69
CA GLU A 302 -15.93 10.01 1.79
C GLU A 302 -16.17 11.04 2.89
N ASN A 303 -17.12 10.77 3.80
CA ASN A 303 -17.08 11.40 5.10
C ASN A 303 -16.23 10.49 5.99
N THR A 304 -14.93 10.51 5.73
CA THR A 304 -13.92 9.91 6.59
C THR A 304 -13.64 10.72 7.85
N GLN A 305 -14.29 11.87 8.00
CA GLN A 305 -14.64 12.30 9.34
C GLN A 305 -15.74 11.36 9.84
N GLU A 306 -15.38 10.34 10.61
CA GLU A 306 -16.37 9.61 11.42
C GLU A 306 -17.33 10.64 12.04
N PRO A 307 -18.63 10.65 11.69
CA PRO A 307 -19.57 11.59 12.27
C PRO A 307 -19.60 11.36 13.77
N GLY A 308 -19.11 12.34 14.53
CA GLY A 308 -18.98 12.24 15.97
C GLY A 308 -18.57 13.57 16.58
N ASP A 309 -19.20 13.88 17.72
CA ASP A 309 -18.85 15.01 18.57
C ASP A 309 -17.46 14.79 19.21
N TRP A 310 -16.39 14.96 18.42
CA TRP A 310 -15.02 14.93 18.94
C TRP A 310 -14.80 16.14 19.85
N THR A 311 -14.33 15.88 21.06
CA THR A 311 -13.91 16.94 22.00
C THR A 311 -12.40 17.07 21.93
N GLU A 312 -11.91 18.26 21.61
CA GLU A 312 -10.48 18.56 21.62
C GLU A 312 -9.94 18.51 23.06
N ALA A 313 -8.95 17.65 23.29
CA ALA A 313 -8.29 17.48 24.58
C ALA A 313 -6.97 18.26 24.68
N TRP A 314 -6.37 18.59 23.54
CA TRP A 314 -5.14 19.36 23.42
C TRP A 314 -4.92 19.81 21.96
N ARG A 315 -4.33 21.00 21.78
CA ARG A 315 -3.90 21.55 20.49
C ARG A 315 -2.67 22.43 20.68
N GLU A 316 -1.77 22.37 19.72
CA GLU A 316 -0.65 23.29 19.53
C GLU A 316 -0.67 23.81 18.09
N ASP A 317 -0.70 25.13 17.94
CA ASP A 317 -0.72 25.85 16.64
C ASP A 317 0.60 26.62 16.39
N PHE A 318 1.65 26.35 17.18
CA PHE A 318 3.01 26.85 17.01
C PHE A 318 3.13 28.38 16.83
N THR A 319 2.21 29.13 17.42
CA THR A 319 2.21 30.60 17.34
C THR A 319 3.40 31.19 18.08
N GLY A 320 4.12 32.09 17.43
CA GLY A 320 5.24 32.80 18.04
C GLY A 320 6.15 33.47 17.01
N PRO A 321 7.11 34.31 17.45
CA PRO A 321 7.99 35.04 16.53
C PRO A 321 8.91 34.10 15.73
N ALA A 322 9.16 34.47 14.48
CA ALA A 322 10.10 33.77 13.59
C ALA A 322 11.49 33.59 14.23
N GLY A 323 12.08 32.41 14.05
CA GLY A 323 13.42 32.07 14.54
C GLY A 323 13.51 31.79 16.04
N THR A 324 12.39 31.67 16.75
CA THR A 324 12.34 31.28 18.17
C THR A 324 12.07 29.78 18.34
N SER A 325 12.41 29.20 19.50
CA SER A 325 12.12 27.79 19.77
C SER A 325 10.64 27.56 20.13
N PRO A 326 10.07 26.37 19.88
CA PRO A 326 8.74 26.02 20.36
C PRO A 326 8.66 26.05 21.90
N SER A 327 7.46 26.24 22.43
CA SER A 327 7.19 26.35 23.87
C SER A 327 7.80 25.20 24.65
N ALA A 328 8.68 25.50 25.62
CA ALA A 328 9.27 24.48 26.50
C ALA A 328 8.27 23.90 27.52
N ALA A 329 7.12 24.57 27.69
CA ALA A 329 6.02 24.06 28.52
C ALA A 329 5.25 22.93 27.82
N GLU A 330 5.23 22.93 26.49
CA GLU A 330 4.55 21.91 25.68
C GLU A 330 5.53 20.88 25.09
N TRP A 331 6.77 21.29 24.79
CA TRP A 331 7.72 20.48 24.04
C TRP A 331 9.07 20.28 24.72
N ILE A 332 9.55 19.04 24.68
CA ILE A 332 10.92 18.63 24.97
C ILE A 332 11.68 18.59 23.66
N ARG A 333 12.75 19.40 23.53
CA ARG A 333 13.71 19.28 22.42
C ARG A 333 14.79 18.28 22.80
N ARG A 334 14.94 17.20 22.02
CA ARG A 334 16.00 16.21 22.24
C ARG A 334 17.28 16.62 21.54
N THR A 335 18.41 16.27 22.15
CA THR A 335 19.76 16.63 21.65
C THR A 335 20.68 15.42 21.66
N GLY A 336 21.67 15.39 20.77
CA GLY A 336 22.66 14.32 20.68
C GLY A 336 22.28 13.23 19.68
N THR A 337 22.86 12.05 19.84
CA THR A 337 22.66 10.87 18.96
C THR A 337 21.95 9.72 19.66
N SER A 338 21.48 9.93 20.90
CA SER A 338 20.73 8.94 21.66
C SER A 338 19.99 9.60 22.83
N TYR A 339 19.01 8.89 23.37
CA TYR A 339 18.51 9.19 24.72
C TYR A 339 19.60 8.90 25.76
N PRO A 340 19.62 9.60 26.91
CA PRO A 340 20.51 9.25 28.02
C PRO A 340 20.31 7.79 28.46
N GLY A 341 21.33 6.95 28.26
CA GLY A 341 21.26 5.50 28.55
C GLY A 341 20.48 4.66 27.53
N GLY A 342 19.96 5.27 26.46
CA GLY A 342 19.32 4.58 25.35
C GLY A 342 20.31 4.08 24.29
N ALA A 343 19.78 3.40 23.27
CA ALA A 343 20.56 2.89 22.16
C ALA A 343 21.31 4.01 21.40
N ALA A 344 22.54 3.72 20.98
CA ALA A 344 23.33 4.62 20.15
C ALA A 344 22.67 4.84 18.78
N ASN A 345 22.90 6.02 18.18
CA ASN A 345 22.30 6.43 16.89
C ASN A 345 20.78 6.19 16.87
N TRP A 346 20.16 6.54 18.00
CA TRP A 346 18.73 6.40 18.29
C TRP A 346 18.15 4.99 18.08
N GLY A 347 18.99 3.95 17.99
CA GLY A 347 18.60 2.57 17.72
C GLY A 347 18.37 2.25 16.24
N THR A 348 18.36 3.25 15.37
CA THR A 348 18.00 3.14 13.94
C THR A 348 19.21 3.33 13.00
N GLY A 349 20.35 3.77 13.54
CA GLY A 349 21.55 4.04 12.75
C GLY A 349 21.51 5.35 11.97
N GLU A 350 20.58 6.25 12.32
CA GLU A 350 20.54 7.61 11.79
C GLU A 350 21.83 8.39 12.11
N VAL A 351 22.21 9.33 11.23
CA VAL A 351 23.58 9.91 11.20
C VAL A 351 23.67 11.34 11.73
N GLU A 352 22.54 12.01 11.92
CA GLU A 352 22.46 13.37 12.41
C GLU A 352 22.71 13.46 13.93
N THR A 353 23.25 14.60 14.34
CA THR A 353 23.15 15.04 15.73
C THR A 353 21.90 15.88 15.92
N MET A 354 20.97 15.43 16.76
CA MET A 354 19.81 16.24 17.14
C MET A 354 20.25 17.47 17.93
N SER A 355 19.65 18.61 17.63
CA SER A 355 20.04 19.91 18.14
C SER A 355 18.82 20.70 18.59
N ASP A 356 18.98 21.51 19.65
CA ASP A 356 17.98 22.45 20.12
C ASP A 356 18.17 23.88 19.56
N SER A 357 19.15 24.05 18.67
CA SER A 357 19.39 25.30 17.94
C SER A 357 18.18 25.68 17.09
N THR A 358 17.88 26.97 17.03
CA THR A 358 16.82 27.51 16.16
C THR A 358 17.14 27.40 14.67
N ALA A 359 18.38 27.04 14.31
CA ALA A 359 18.73 26.62 12.95
C ALA A 359 18.10 25.28 12.54
N ASN A 360 17.80 24.41 13.52
CA ASN A 360 17.19 23.09 13.32
C ASN A 360 15.74 23.03 13.78
N VAL A 361 15.39 23.68 14.89
CA VAL A 361 14.03 23.64 15.46
C VAL A 361 13.57 25.07 15.78
N SER A 362 12.73 25.64 14.93
CA SER A 362 12.23 27.01 15.11
C SER A 362 10.80 27.21 14.65
N LEU A 363 10.17 28.25 15.18
CA LEU A 363 8.92 28.82 14.67
C LEU A 363 9.23 29.69 13.45
N ASP A 364 8.39 29.66 12.43
CA ASP A 364 8.59 30.46 11.21
C ASP A 364 7.99 31.87 11.29
N GLY A 365 7.14 32.14 12.29
CA GLY A 365 6.45 33.42 12.46
C GLY A 365 5.01 33.43 11.95
N ASP A 366 4.62 32.42 11.19
CA ASP A 366 3.31 32.30 10.53
C ASP A 366 2.42 31.24 11.18
N GLY A 367 2.83 30.73 12.36
CA GLY A 367 2.09 29.71 13.10
C GLY A 367 2.55 28.28 12.76
N HIS A 368 3.79 28.08 12.31
CA HIS A 368 4.27 26.73 12.05
C HIS A 368 5.60 26.43 12.76
N LEU A 369 5.76 25.17 13.15
CA LEU A 369 7.04 24.60 13.54
C LEU A 369 7.83 24.20 12.29
N SER A 370 9.11 24.53 12.26
CA SER A 370 10.09 24.08 11.26
C SER A 370 11.14 23.18 11.91
N ILE A 371 11.21 21.91 11.47
CA ILE A 371 12.30 20.99 11.79
C ILE A 371 13.18 20.86 10.54
N ARG A 372 14.38 21.45 10.57
CA ARG A 372 15.31 21.55 9.44
C ARG A 372 16.54 20.69 9.61
N ALA A 373 16.84 19.89 8.60
CA ALA A 373 18.10 19.14 8.48
C ALA A 373 19.17 19.97 7.78
N VAL A 374 20.34 20.13 8.42
CA VAL A 374 21.46 20.94 7.92
C VAL A 374 22.73 20.10 7.87
N ARG A 375 23.45 20.19 6.75
CA ARG A 375 24.72 19.54 6.48
C ARG A 375 25.81 20.60 6.45
N ASP A 376 26.85 20.44 7.26
CA ASP A 376 27.98 21.35 7.27
C ASP A 376 28.97 21.08 6.11
N GLY A 377 30.00 21.93 6.00
CA GLY A 377 31.04 21.78 4.98
C GLY A 377 31.97 20.57 5.18
N ALA A 378 31.95 19.94 6.36
CA ALA A 378 32.67 18.69 6.65
C ALA A 378 31.81 17.45 6.35
N GLY A 379 30.52 17.64 6.08
CA GLY A 379 29.55 16.60 5.76
C GLY A 379 28.79 16.03 6.95
N ASN A 380 28.90 16.63 8.13
CA ASN A 380 28.12 16.23 9.30
C ASN A 380 26.69 16.78 9.20
N TRP A 381 25.72 15.99 9.64
CA TRP A 381 24.31 16.38 9.67
C TRP A 381 23.86 16.79 11.07
N THR A 382 23.02 17.83 11.14
CA THR A 382 22.24 18.21 12.32
C THR A 382 20.77 18.27 11.94
N SER A 383 19.89 17.95 12.88
CA SER A 383 18.44 18.02 12.69
C SER A 383 17.73 18.23 14.03
N GLY A 384 16.41 18.05 14.06
CA GLY A 384 15.59 18.22 15.25
C GLY A 384 14.64 17.06 15.54
N ARG A 385 14.40 16.85 16.83
CA ARG A 385 13.42 15.92 17.40
C ARG A 385 12.72 16.60 18.58
N VAL A 386 11.40 16.64 18.54
CA VAL A 386 10.58 17.21 19.61
C VAL A 386 9.54 16.20 20.09
N GLU A 387 9.32 16.18 21.40
CA GLU A 387 8.31 15.33 22.07
C GLU A 387 7.40 16.19 22.94
N THR A 388 6.13 15.82 23.04
CA THR A 388 5.21 16.49 23.98
C THR A 388 5.66 16.28 25.43
N GLN A 389 5.56 17.30 26.27
CA GLN A 389 5.73 17.17 27.72
C GLN A 389 4.68 16.22 28.30
N ARG A 390 3.45 16.29 27.78
CA ARG A 390 2.37 15.36 28.11
C ARG A 390 2.65 13.94 27.63
N THR A 391 2.24 12.97 28.44
CA THR A 391 2.27 11.52 28.16
C THR A 391 0.94 10.85 28.47
N ASP A 392 -0.10 11.62 28.81
CA ASP A 392 -1.41 11.16 29.29
C ASP A 392 -2.45 11.07 28.18
N PHE A 393 -2.01 11.05 26.91
CA PHE A 393 -2.87 10.86 25.77
C PHE A 393 -3.28 9.39 25.65
N GLU A 394 -4.30 9.00 26.42
CA GLU A 394 -4.84 7.65 26.48
C GLU A 394 -6.29 7.62 25.95
N ALA A 395 -6.68 6.47 25.36
CA ALA A 395 -8.08 6.09 25.20
C ALA A 395 -8.49 5.19 26.37
N GLY A 396 -9.52 5.60 27.13
CA GLY A 396 -10.14 4.72 28.13
C GLY A 396 -10.99 3.61 27.50
N PRO A 397 -11.40 2.59 28.28
CA PRO A 397 -12.37 1.60 27.81
C PRO A 397 -13.70 2.24 27.38
N GLY A 398 -14.15 2.00 26.15
CA GLY A 398 -15.32 2.66 25.59
C GLY A 398 -15.06 4.07 25.06
N GLU A 399 -13.80 4.47 24.90
CA GLU A 399 -13.42 5.74 24.30
C GLU A 399 -12.60 5.54 23.02
N MET A 400 -12.57 6.58 22.20
CA MET A 400 -11.61 6.75 21.12
C MET A 400 -10.73 7.95 21.41
N VAL A 401 -9.45 7.85 21.06
CA VAL A 401 -8.54 9.01 21.01
C VAL A 401 -7.97 9.15 19.60
N ARG A 402 -8.01 10.37 19.07
CA ARG A 402 -7.45 10.74 17.77
C ARG A 402 -6.22 11.58 17.98
N PHE A 403 -5.10 11.20 17.37
CA PHE A 403 -3.90 12.04 17.25
C PHE A 403 -3.83 12.55 15.83
N SER A 404 -3.59 13.84 15.63
CA SER A 404 -3.58 14.44 14.30
C SER A 404 -2.50 15.51 14.21
N ALA A 405 -1.86 15.59 13.05
CA ALA A 405 -0.94 16.67 12.73
C ALA A 405 -1.10 17.07 11.27
N ARG A 406 -1.11 18.36 10.99
CA ARG A 406 -1.07 18.90 9.63
C ARG A 406 0.37 19.21 9.26
N LEU A 407 0.95 18.39 8.38
CA LEU A 407 2.38 18.35 8.11
C LEU A 407 2.67 18.62 6.63
N LYS A 408 3.79 19.28 6.38
CA LYS A 408 4.40 19.44 5.07
C LYS A 408 5.77 18.78 5.06
N LEU A 409 5.94 17.82 4.14
CA LEU A 409 7.16 17.02 4.04
C LEU A 409 8.35 17.83 3.47
N PRO A 410 9.60 17.41 3.74
CA PRO A 410 10.78 18.04 3.18
C PRO A 410 10.81 18.00 1.65
N ALA A 411 10.83 19.17 1.02
CA ALA A 411 11.00 19.32 -0.43
C ALA A 411 12.44 19.74 -0.76
N VAL A 412 13.24 18.79 -1.27
CA VAL A 412 14.63 19.03 -1.69
C VAL A 412 14.91 18.34 -3.02
N ALA A 413 15.94 18.82 -3.74
CA ALA A 413 16.29 18.28 -5.06
C ALA A 413 16.73 16.80 -5.01
N ASN A 414 17.48 16.42 -3.97
CA ASN A 414 17.83 15.03 -3.69
C ASN A 414 17.53 14.71 -2.21
N GLY A 415 16.44 13.97 -1.99
CA GLY A 415 15.94 13.60 -0.67
C GLY A 415 16.50 12.30 -0.10
N LEU A 416 17.50 11.68 -0.74
CA LEU A 416 18.04 10.39 -0.30
C LEU A 416 18.53 10.45 1.17
N GLY A 417 18.01 9.58 2.03
CA GLY A 417 18.28 9.58 3.47
C GLY A 417 17.38 10.47 4.32
N TYR A 418 16.55 11.36 3.76
CA TYR A 418 15.57 12.07 4.58
C TYR A 418 14.55 11.09 5.17
N TRP A 419 14.28 11.20 6.47
CA TRP A 419 13.32 10.35 7.20
C TRP A 419 12.45 11.19 8.14
N PRO A 420 11.48 11.97 7.62
CA PRO A 420 10.47 12.64 8.44
C PRO A 420 9.56 11.63 9.14
N GLY A 421 9.19 11.93 10.39
CA GLY A 421 8.29 11.09 11.16
C GLY A 421 7.34 11.86 12.09
N PHE A 422 6.11 11.34 12.20
CA PHE A 422 5.12 11.69 13.22
C PHE A 422 4.66 10.43 13.94
N ARG A 423 4.86 10.39 15.25
CA ARG A 423 4.76 9.15 16.03
C ARG A 423 4.09 9.36 17.38
N ALA A 424 3.50 8.29 17.90
CA ALA A 424 3.08 8.21 19.29
C ALA A 424 3.81 7.06 19.99
N THR A 425 4.51 7.35 21.07
CA THR A 425 5.27 6.37 21.85
C THR A 425 4.67 6.23 23.24
N GLY A 426 4.55 5.01 23.76
CA GLY A 426 4.00 4.74 25.08
C GLY A 426 4.71 5.51 26.18
N ALA A 427 3.95 6.03 27.14
CA ALA A 427 4.44 6.90 28.22
C ALA A 427 5.64 6.31 28.98
N ALA A 428 5.64 4.99 29.18
CA ALA A 428 6.66 4.27 29.94
C ALA A 428 8.04 4.22 29.24
N TYR A 429 8.13 4.54 27.95
CA TYR A 429 9.42 4.69 27.27
C TYR A 429 10.24 5.85 27.84
N ARG A 430 9.57 6.90 28.34
CA ARG A 430 10.26 8.05 28.92
C ARG A 430 10.90 7.67 30.26
N GLY A 431 12.22 7.65 30.27
CA GLY A 431 13.02 7.31 31.46
C GLY A 431 13.46 5.85 31.52
N ASP A 432 12.89 4.99 30.66
CA ASP A 432 13.35 3.62 30.41
C ASP A 432 13.40 3.38 28.91
N TYR A 433 14.55 3.68 28.31
CA TYR A 433 14.76 3.59 26.87
C TYR A 433 15.14 2.16 26.41
N THR A 434 14.89 1.15 27.24
CA THR A 434 15.19 -0.27 26.96
C THR A 434 13.94 -1.14 26.83
N ASN A 435 12.76 -0.59 27.15
CA ASN A 435 11.49 -1.31 27.12
C ASN A 435 10.72 -1.22 25.79
N TRP A 436 11.28 -0.55 24.79
CA TRP A 436 10.81 -0.65 23.41
C TRP A 436 11.12 -2.05 22.85
N PRO A 437 10.22 -2.71 22.09
CA PRO A 437 8.92 -2.20 21.60
C PRO A 437 7.73 -2.56 22.50
N THR A 438 7.95 -3.16 23.67
CA THR A 438 6.87 -3.70 24.53
C THR A 438 5.84 -2.63 24.90
N VAL A 439 6.28 -1.39 25.14
CA VAL A 439 5.44 -0.24 25.53
C VAL A 439 4.68 0.41 24.38
N GLY A 440 4.77 -0.12 23.16
CA GLY A 440 4.07 0.41 22.00
C GLY A 440 4.69 1.66 21.39
N GLU A 441 4.82 1.65 20.06
CA GLU A 441 5.04 2.85 19.25
C GLU A 441 4.22 2.75 17.97
N THR A 442 3.52 3.83 17.62
CA THR A 442 2.83 3.94 16.33
C THR A 442 3.51 4.99 15.48
N ASP A 443 3.95 4.59 14.30
CA ASP A 443 4.32 5.48 13.21
C ASP A 443 3.04 5.96 12.52
N ILE A 444 2.54 7.13 12.92
CA ILE A 444 1.36 7.77 12.32
C ILE A 444 1.68 8.21 10.90
N MET A 445 2.90 8.70 10.66
CA MET A 445 3.44 8.96 9.34
C MET A 445 4.94 8.73 9.35
N THR A 446 5.42 7.88 8.45
CA THR A 446 6.84 7.71 8.12
C THR A 446 6.99 7.84 6.60
N SER A 447 7.87 8.73 6.13
CA SER A 447 8.32 8.85 4.73
C SER A 447 9.85 8.73 4.70
N VAL A 448 10.41 8.23 3.60
CA VAL A 448 11.87 8.12 3.43
C VAL A 448 12.33 8.54 2.04
N ASN A 449 13.58 8.95 1.94
CA ASN A 449 14.29 9.21 0.68
C ASN A 449 13.66 10.28 -0.22
N GLY A 450 12.77 11.12 0.33
CA GLY A 450 12.01 12.12 -0.44
C GLY A 450 10.98 11.50 -1.38
N ALA A 451 10.57 10.25 -1.15
CA ALA A 451 9.53 9.59 -1.93
C ALA A 451 8.15 10.22 -1.63
N ASP A 452 7.27 10.22 -2.64
CA ASP A 452 5.86 10.60 -2.49
C ASP A 452 5.02 9.45 -1.92
N GLU A 453 5.55 8.85 -0.86
CA GLU A 453 5.03 7.65 -0.22
C GLU A 453 5.13 7.76 1.30
N VAL A 454 4.12 7.24 2.00
CA VAL A 454 4.15 7.10 3.46
C VAL A 454 3.75 5.70 3.88
N SER A 455 4.31 5.25 5.00
CA SER A 455 3.95 4.03 5.72
C SER A 455 3.35 4.38 7.09
N ASN A 456 2.41 3.54 7.53
CA ASN A 456 1.86 3.52 8.89
C ASN A 456 2.25 2.20 9.57
N THR A 457 2.70 2.23 10.82
CA THR A 457 3.22 1.03 11.49
C THR A 457 2.88 1.00 12.98
N LEU A 458 2.56 -0.19 13.51
CA LEU A 458 2.55 -0.46 14.94
C LEU A 458 3.77 -1.32 15.32
N HIS A 459 4.54 -0.84 16.28
CA HIS A 459 5.60 -1.59 16.97
C HIS A 459 5.11 -2.06 18.34
N CYS A 460 5.30 -3.34 18.64
CA CYS A 460 4.81 -3.97 19.86
C CYS A 460 5.54 -5.28 20.23
N GLY A 461 5.37 -5.74 21.47
CA GLY A 461 5.84 -7.05 21.89
C GLY A 461 7.36 -7.15 22.01
N THR A 462 7.96 -8.10 21.30
CA THR A 462 9.38 -8.47 21.45
C THR A 462 10.16 -8.18 20.18
N ALA A 463 11.38 -7.64 20.34
CA ALA A 463 12.35 -7.52 19.26
C ALA A 463 13.57 -8.43 19.49
N PRO A 464 14.14 -9.04 18.42
CA PRO A 464 13.58 -9.12 17.07
C PRO A 464 12.32 -10.01 17.02
N ASP A 465 11.61 -9.94 15.90
CA ASP A 465 10.43 -10.70 15.53
C ASP A 465 9.19 -10.42 16.40
N GLY A 466 8.73 -11.42 17.16
CA GLY A 466 7.53 -11.33 17.97
C GLY A 466 6.24 -11.14 17.17
N VAL A 467 5.18 -10.79 17.89
CA VAL A 467 3.82 -10.65 17.32
C VAL A 467 3.67 -9.42 16.42
N CYS A 468 4.60 -8.46 16.48
CA CYS A 468 4.61 -7.30 15.60
C CYS A 468 5.69 -7.35 14.50
N ASN A 469 6.46 -8.44 14.35
CA ASN A 469 7.48 -8.58 13.31
C ASN A 469 8.59 -7.51 13.39
N GLU A 470 9.14 -7.32 14.58
CA GLU A 470 10.18 -6.35 14.87
C GLU A 470 11.51 -6.73 14.20
N TYR A 471 12.28 -5.79 13.67
CA TYR A 471 12.16 -4.34 13.81
C TYR A 471 11.28 -3.66 12.74
N ASN A 472 10.58 -4.44 11.90
CA ASN A 472 9.77 -3.87 10.82
C ASN A 472 8.42 -3.34 11.31
N GLY A 473 7.86 -3.96 12.36
CA GLY A 473 6.53 -3.63 12.87
C GLY A 473 5.39 -4.16 11.98
N ARG A 474 4.14 -4.01 12.46
CA ARG A 474 2.94 -4.28 11.66
C ARG A 474 2.61 -3.07 10.82
N THR A 475 3.02 -3.13 9.57
CA THR A 475 2.98 -2.00 8.63
C THR A 475 1.88 -2.15 7.58
N GLY A 476 1.30 -1.03 7.18
CA GLY A 476 0.46 -0.93 5.98
C GLY A 476 1.25 -0.99 4.66
N GLY A 477 2.59 -1.04 4.73
CA GLY A 477 3.48 -0.91 3.60
C GLY A 477 3.72 0.56 3.23
N PHE A 478 4.81 0.82 2.49
CA PHE A 478 4.94 2.09 1.79
C PHE A 478 3.93 2.13 0.65
N ALA A 479 3.23 3.25 0.50
CA ALA A 479 2.32 3.45 -0.61
C ALA A 479 2.24 4.94 -1.02
N SER A 480 1.89 5.20 -2.27
CA SER A 480 1.72 6.54 -2.83
C SER A 480 0.77 7.38 -1.99
N CYS A 481 1.12 8.63 -1.67
CA CYS A 481 0.26 9.51 -0.86
C CYS A 481 -0.19 10.78 -1.59
N GLY A 482 0.53 11.25 -2.61
CA GLY A 482 0.27 12.57 -3.19
C GLY A 482 0.55 13.71 -2.19
N CYS A 483 1.45 13.45 -1.23
CA CYS A 483 1.69 14.27 -0.05
C CYS A 483 3.11 14.87 -0.01
N ALA A 484 3.90 14.69 -1.08
CA ALA A 484 5.23 15.27 -1.22
C ALA A 484 5.24 16.81 -1.24
N THR A 485 4.09 17.46 -1.53
CA THR A 485 3.98 18.91 -1.58
C THR A 485 2.75 19.41 -0.86
N GLY A 486 2.88 20.52 -0.12
CA GLY A 486 1.76 21.11 0.60
C GLY A 486 1.57 20.53 2.00
N TYR A 487 0.54 20.99 2.69
CA TYR A 487 0.20 20.51 4.02
C TYR A 487 -0.92 19.46 3.93
N HIS A 488 -0.68 18.31 4.54
CA HIS A 488 -1.60 17.18 4.61
C HIS A 488 -1.85 16.81 6.07
N GLU A 489 -3.06 16.38 6.38
CA GLU A 489 -3.39 15.87 7.72
C GLU A 489 -3.06 14.39 7.82
N PHE A 490 -2.17 14.05 8.74
CA PHE A 490 -1.90 12.67 9.12
C PHE A 490 -2.52 12.42 10.48
N SER A 491 -3.30 11.35 10.61
CA SER A 491 -3.94 11.02 11.88
C SER A 491 -3.97 9.54 12.17
N GLN A 492 -4.11 9.23 13.46
CA GLN A 492 -4.51 7.90 13.90
C GLN A 492 -5.66 8.01 14.90
N VAL A 493 -6.48 6.97 14.96
CA VAL A 493 -7.54 6.78 15.94
C VAL A 493 -7.30 5.45 16.66
N ILE A 494 -7.06 5.51 17.96
CA ILE A 494 -7.08 4.34 18.84
C ILE A 494 -8.51 4.17 19.34
N ASP A 495 -9.12 3.03 19.05
CA ASP A 495 -10.53 2.77 19.30
C ASP A 495 -10.73 1.60 20.25
N ARG A 496 -11.20 1.93 21.45
CA ARG A 496 -11.52 0.97 22.51
C ARG A 496 -13.02 0.86 22.76
N THR A 497 -13.83 1.25 21.78
CA THR A 497 -15.29 1.10 21.80
C THR A 497 -15.75 -0.26 21.25
N ARG A 498 -14.83 -1.04 20.67
CA ARG A 498 -15.05 -2.38 20.10
C ARG A 498 -14.40 -3.48 20.93
N THR A 499 -14.98 -4.68 20.92
CA THR A 499 -14.39 -5.85 21.58
C THR A 499 -13.04 -6.24 20.97
N ASP A 500 -12.93 -6.17 19.64
CA ASP A 500 -11.64 -6.21 18.95
C ASP A 500 -11.20 -4.76 18.75
N GLU A 501 -10.45 -4.27 19.75
CA GLU A 501 -9.91 -2.91 19.72
C GLU A 501 -9.00 -2.73 18.50
N GLU A 502 -8.90 -1.52 17.98
CA GLU A 502 -8.15 -1.26 16.75
C GLU A 502 -7.48 0.11 16.75
N ILE A 503 -6.45 0.25 15.92
CA ILE A 503 -5.83 1.52 15.56
C ILE A 503 -6.03 1.71 14.06
N ARG A 504 -6.73 2.78 13.69
CA ARG A 504 -6.98 3.18 12.30
C ARG A 504 -6.11 4.39 11.97
N PHE A 505 -5.49 4.41 10.81
CA PHE A 505 -4.62 5.49 10.34
C PHE A 505 -5.27 6.18 9.15
N TYR A 506 -5.05 7.49 9.04
CA TYR A 506 -5.66 8.30 8.00
C TYR A 506 -4.71 9.36 7.42
N LEU A 507 -4.92 9.66 6.14
CA LEU A 507 -4.33 10.75 5.37
C LEU A 507 -5.45 11.61 4.77
N ASP A 508 -5.55 12.87 5.18
CA ASP A 508 -6.57 13.81 4.70
C ASP A 508 -8.02 13.31 4.84
N GLY A 509 -8.27 12.49 5.86
CA GLY A 509 -9.55 11.79 6.02
C GLY A 509 -9.45 10.35 5.54
N GLU A 510 -8.92 10.10 4.34
CA GLU A 510 -8.38 8.83 3.80
C GLU A 510 -7.97 7.73 4.79
N GLN A 511 -8.75 6.67 5.07
CA GLN A 511 -8.17 5.54 5.82
C GLN A 511 -7.05 4.90 5.01
N THR A 512 -5.86 4.82 5.60
CA THR A 512 -4.67 4.29 4.94
C THR A 512 -4.20 2.97 5.52
N TRP A 513 -4.58 2.64 6.75
CA TRP A 513 -4.21 1.40 7.40
C TRP A 513 -5.08 1.10 8.63
N VAL A 514 -5.14 -0.18 9.02
CA VAL A 514 -5.73 -0.61 10.28
C VAL A 514 -4.95 -1.78 10.88
N VAL A 515 -4.75 -1.76 12.20
CA VAL A 515 -4.25 -2.89 12.99
C VAL A 515 -5.19 -3.18 14.16
N ARG A 516 -5.44 -4.46 14.43
CA ARG A 516 -6.43 -4.91 15.44
C ARG A 516 -5.76 -5.68 16.56
N GLN A 517 -6.38 -5.66 17.74
CA GLN A 517 -5.97 -6.48 18.89
C GLN A 517 -5.88 -7.96 18.53
N SER A 518 -6.82 -8.47 17.72
CA SER A 518 -6.83 -9.85 17.23
C SER A 518 -5.61 -10.24 16.40
N GLN A 519 -4.90 -9.27 15.82
CA GLN A 519 -3.71 -9.48 15.00
C GLN A 519 -2.40 -9.44 15.79
N VAL A 520 -2.41 -9.08 17.08
CA VAL A 520 -1.18 -9.07 17.90
C VAL A 520 -1.30 -9.92 19.16
N GLY A 521 -2.52 -10.22 19.61
CA GLY A 521 -2.78 -10.95 20.85
C GLY A 521 -3.09 -10.02 22.02
N VAL A 522 -3.85 -10.54 23.00
CA VAL A 522 -4.41 -9.73 24.09
C VAL A 522 -3.31 -9.10 24.94
N ALA A 523 -2.32 -9.87 25.37
CA ALA A 523 -1.25 -9.40 26.25
C ALA A 523 -0.37 -8.32 25.59
N ALA A 524 0.02 -8.54 24.33
CA ALA A 524 0.85 -7.58 23.61
C ALA A 524 0.09 -6.28 23.32
N TRP A 525 -1.19 -6.36 22.95
CA TRP A 525 -2.02 -5.18 22.74
C TRP A 525 -2.21 -4.36 24.02
N GLN A 526 -2.50 -5.01 25.15
CA GLN A 526 -2.65 -4.33 26.44
C GLN A 526 -1.36 -3.58 26.81
N ALA A 527 -0.20 -4.22 26.64
CA ALA A 527 1.09 -3.62 26.94
C ALA A 527 1.44 -2.43 26.02
N ALA A 528 0.96 -2.45 24.77
CA ALA A 528 1.26 -1.44 23.76
C ALA A 528 0.24 -0.30 23.67
N VAL A 529 -0.99 -0.48 24.16
CA VAL A 529 -2.12 0.44 23.92
C VAL A 529 -2.82 0.92 25.19
N HIS A 530 -2.87 0.13 26.27
CA HIS A 530 -3.68 0.46 27.46
C HIS A 530 -2.93 1.36 28.44
N HIS A 531 -2.43 2.49 27.93
CA HIS A 531 -1.74 3.54 28.68
C HIS A 531 -1.73 4.84 27.85
N GLY A 532 -1.25 5.93 28.46
CA GLY A 532 -1.03 7.18 27.76
C GLY A 532 0.16 7.15 26.79
N PHE A 533 0.13 8.03 25.80
CA PHE A 533 1.19 8.24 24.82
C PHE A 533 1.76 9.66 24.90
N SER A 534 3.02 9.82 24.50
CA SER A 534 3.59 11.11 24.07
C SER A 534 3.69 11.16 22.55
N LEU A 535 3.47 12.34 21.97
CA LEU A 535 3.63 12.56 20.53
C LEU A 535 5.06 13.04 20.21
N ARG A 536 5.60 12.59 19.08
CA ARG A 536 6.94 12.91 18.59
C ARG A 536 6.88 13.39 17.14
N LEU A 537 7.58 14.49 16.86
CA LEU A 537 7.92 14.94 15.51
C LEU A 537 9.43 14.96 15.37
N ASP A 538 9.94 14.35 14.30
CA ASP A 538 11.37 14.31 14.03
C ASP A 538 11.66 14.31 12.52
N LEU A 539 12.86 14.79 12.18
CA LEU A 539 13.41 14.70 10.83
C LEU A 539 14.77 13.99 10.90
N ALA A 540 14.75 12.67 10.92
CA ALA A 540 15.96 11.87 10.92
C ALA A 540 16.65 11.88 9.54
N ILE A 541 17.95 11.55 9.51
CA ILE A 541 18.78 11.48 8.31
C ILE A 541 19.54 10.14 8.27
N GLY A 542 19.34 9.37 7.21
CA GLY A 542 19.94 8.05 7.02
C GLY A 542 19.34 6.99 7.95
N GLY A 543 20.10 5.91 8.17
CA GLY A 543 19.67 4.81 9.03
C GLY A 543 19.06 3.63 8.28
N SER A 544 18.68 2.61 9.05
CA SER A 544 18.29 1.29 8.53
C SER A 544 17.15 1.34 7.53
N LEU A 545 16.10 2.12 7.80
CA LEU A 545 14.90 2.17 6.96
C LEU A 545 15.15 2.91 5.63
N PRO A 546 15.68 4.15 5.58
CA PRO A 546 16.05 4.79 4.31
C PRO A 546 17.03 3.94 3.48
N ASN A 547 17.99 3.28 4.14
CA ASN A 547 18.95 2.40 3.46
C ASN A 547 18.28 1.17 2.84
N ALA A 548 17.39 0.50 3.59
CA ALA A 548 16.66 -0.67 3.11
C ALA A 548 15.79 -0.31 1.90
N VAL A 549 15.09 0.83 1.94
CA VAL A 549 14.27 1.30 0.83
C VAL A 549 15.11 1.72 -0.38
N ALA A 550 16.25 2.38 -0.16
CA ALA A 550 17.12 2.81 -1.24
C ALA A 550 17.96 1.67 -1.85
N GLY A 551 18.18 0.57 -1.11
CA GLY A 551 19.12 -0.50 -1.47
C GLY A 551 20.59 -0.09 -1.37
N VAL A 552 20.89 1.09 -0.82
CA VAL A 552 22.24 1.66 -0.67
C VAL A 552 22.34 2.42 0.64
N THR A 553 23.56 2.70 1.10
CA THR A 553 23.77 3.57 2.28
C THR A 553 23.35 5.01 1.96
N THR A 554 22.58 5.59 2.87
CA THR A 554 22.07 6.96 2.81
C THR A 554 22.42 7.70 4.12
N PRO A 555 22.52 9.05 4.10
CA PRO A 555 22.48 9.92 2.93
C PRO A 555 23.74 9.76 2.05
N SER A 556 23.65 10.15 0.79
CA SER A 556 24.80 10.25 -0.11
C SER A 556 25.44 11.65 -0.07
N PRO A 557 26.67 11.85 -0.60
CA PRO A 557 27.26 13.18 -0.72
C PRO A 557 26.42 14.18 -1.53
N GLU A 558 25.59 13.71 -2.44
CA GLU A 558 24.70 14.48 -3.31
C GLU A 558 23.35 14.80 -2.64
N THR A 559 23.10 14.24 -1.45
CA THR A 559 21.89 14.52 -0.67
C THR A 559 21.83 16.01 -0.36
N THR A 560 20.73 16.64 -0.76
CA THR A 560 20.59 18.09 -0.69
C THR A 560 20.33 18.52 0.75
N SER A 561 21.10 19.47 1.27
CA SER A 561 20.90 20.01 2.61
C SER A 561 19.75 21.02 2.67
N GLY A 562 19.15 21.17 3.86
CA GLY A 562 18.22 22.26 4.17
C GLY A 562 16.74 21.90 4.08
N GLY A 563 16.40 20.63 3.86
CA GLY A 563 15.00 20.17 3.87
C GLY A 563 14.34 20.37 5.22
N VAL A 564 13.03 20.66 5.19
CA VAL A 564 12.24 21.04 6.37
C VAL A 564 10.99 20.17 6.45
N LEU A 565 10.81 19.48 7.57
CA LEU A 565 9.50 18.99 8.00
C LEU A 565 8.81 20.16 8.71
N SER A 566 7.71 20.65 8.16
CA SER A 566 6.93 21.73 8.77
C SER A 566 5.63 21.21 9.33
N ALA A 567 5.30 21.60 10.56
CA ALA A 567 4.03 21.27 11.20
C ALA A 567 3.22 22.56 11.40
N ASP A 568 2.00 22.57 10.88
CA ASP A 568 1.05 23.66 11.04
C ASP A 568 0.38 23.58 12.41
N TRP A 569 -0.19 22.43 12.73
CA TRP A 569 -0.71 22.17 14.07
C TRP A 569 -0.59 20.70 14.43
N VAL A 570 -0.64 20.41 15.73
CA VAL A 570 -0.82 19.06 16.29
C VAL A 570 -1.98 19.11 17.26
N SER A 571 -2.86 18.10 17.22
CA SER A 571 -4.01 18.01 18.13
C SER A 571 -4.25 16.59 18.63
N VAL A 572 -4.89 16.52 19.80
CA VAL A 572 -5.44 15.30 20.38
C VAL A 572 -6.91 15.54 20.67
N SER A 573 -7.76 14.67 20.14
CA SER A 573 -9.21 14.72 20.36
C SER A 573 -9.73 13.40 20.92
N ARG A 574 -10.83 13.46 21.66
CA ARG A 574 -11.46 12.29 22.28
C ARG A 574 -12.93 12.19 21.92
N ARG A 575 -13.43 10.96 21.91
CA ARG A 575 -14.84 10.65 21.74
C ARG A 575 -15.22 9.56 22.72
N SER A 576 -16.30 9.76 23.46
CA SER A 576 -16.89 8.70 24.28
C SER A 576 -17.84 7.86 23.43
N GLY A 577 -17.81 6.56 23.65
CA GLY A 577 -18.71 5.57 23.04
C GLY A 577 -19.22 4.59 24.08
N THR A 578 -19.66 3.42 23.61
CA THR A 578 -20.08 2.32 24.49
C THR A 578 -18.86 1.53 24.94
N THR A 579 -18.76 1.20 26.23
CA THR A 579 -17.75 0.27 26.73
C THR A 579 -18.10 -1.17 26.32
N PRO A 580 -17.29 -1.82 25.47
CA PRO A 580 -17.53 -3.19 25.02
C PRO A 580 -17.09 -4.20 26.09
N THR A 581 -17.47 -5.47 25.91
CA THR A 581 -16.82 -6.56 26.66
C THR A 581 -15.38 -6.71 26.13
N PRO A 582 -14.34 -6.69 26.99
CA PRO A 582 -12.95 -6.85 26.55
C PRO A 582 -12.70 -8.21 25.91
N MET A 583 -11.82 -8.26 24.90
CA MET A 583 -11.28 -9.53 24.42
C MET A 583 -10.42 -10.18 25.52
N THR A 584 -10.62 -11.47 25.72
CA THR A 584 -9.85 -12.27 26.68
C THR A 584 -9.33 -13.56 26.05
N ASP A 585 -8.19 -14.04 26.52
CA ASP A 585 -7.71 -15.38 26.19
C ASP A 585 -8.50 -16.44 26.95
N GLY A 586 -9.06 -17.40 26.21
CA GLY A 586 -9.60 -18.61 26.80
C GLY A 586 -8.50 -19.48 27.44
N PRO A 587 -8.84 -20.37 28.38
CA PRO A 587 -7.88 -21.33 28.90
C PRO A 587 -7.40 -22.27 27.80
N VAL A 588 -6.12 -22.67 27.86
CA VAL A 588 -5.58 -23.71 26.97
C VAL A 588 -6.23 -25.05 27.35
N PRO A 589 -6.88 -25.76 26.41
CA PRO A 589 -7.43 -27.08 26.68
C PRO A 589 -6.35 -28.05 27.19
N ALA A 590 -6.61 -28.73 28.31
CA ALA A 590 -5.66 -29.65 28.92
C ALA A 590 -5.70 -31.06 28.29
N GLY A 591 -4.56 -31.74 28.34
CA GLY A 591 -4.41 -33.14 27.89
C GLY A 591 -4.21 -33.30 26.38
N PRO A 592 -3.80 -34.50 25.94
CA PRO A 592 -3.60 -34.77 24.52
C PRO A 592 -4.95 -34.75 23.78
N SER A 593 -4.95 -34.34 22.51
CA SER A 593 -6.01 -34.79 21.62
C SER A 593 -5.90 -36.28 21.34
N VAL A 594 -7.03 -36.89 21.00
CA VAL A 594 -7.08 -38.25 20.47
C VAL A 594 -7.53 -38.17 19.02
N VAL A 595 -6.63 -38.47 18.11
CA VAL A 595 -6.86 -38.38 16.66
C VAL A 595 -6.84 -39.77 16.06
N ARG A 596 -7.85 -40.09 15.25
CA ARG A 596 -8.01 -41.42 14.65
C ARG A 596 -8.37 -41.32 13.18
N VAL A 597 -7.68 -42.10 12.36
CA VAL A 597 -8.10 -42.43 11.00
C VAL A 597 -8.85 -43.76 11.06
N THR A 598 -10.11 -43.76 10.68
CA THR A 598 -10.99 -44.94 10.76
C THR A 598 -11.73 -45.15 9.46
N GLY A 599 -12.24 -46.37 9.24
CA GLY A 599 -12.96 -46.74 8.03
C GLY A 599 -12.16 -47.69 7.13
N GLY A 600 -12.56 -47.76 5.85
CA GLY A 600 -11.99 -48.66 4.86
C GLY A 600 -12.74 -48.58 3.52
N ASN A 601 -12.17 -49.13 2.45
CA ASN A 601 -12.81 -49.28 1.13
C ASN A 601 -13.45 -47.98 0.57
N GLY A 602 -12.76 -46.84 0.69
CA GLY A 602 -13.26 -45.56 0.18
C GLY A 602 -14.22 -44.81 1.10
N SER A 603 -14.37 -45.25 2.35
CA SER A 603 -15.21 -44.62 3.38
C SER A 603 -14.41 -44.36 4.67
N TRP A 604 -13.32 -43.63 4.54
CA TRP A 604 -12.46 -43.18 5.63
C TRP A 604 -12.95 -41.88 6.27
N GLN A 605 -12.62 -41.73 7.55
CA GLN A 605 -12.89 -40.53 8.33
C GLN A 605 -11.74 -40.26 9.30
N LEU A 606 -11.30 -39.00 9.33
CA LEU A 606 -10.47 -38.46 10.40
C LEU A 606 -11.39 -37.99 11.53
N SER A 607 -11.03 -38.30 12.76
CA SER A 607 -11.72 -37.79 13.95
C SER A 607 -10.74 -37.19 14.94
N VAL A 608 -11.16 -36.13 15.62
CA VAL A 608 -10.45 -35.47 16.71
C VAL A 608 -11.34 -35.51 17.93
N ASN A 609 -10.86 -36.12 19.01
CA ASN A 609 -11.61 -36.33 20.26
C ASN A 609 -12.98 -36.99 20.01
N GLY A 610 -13.03 -37.93 19.07
CA GLY A 610 -14.23 -38.67 18.69
C GLY A 610 -15.20 -37.91 17.77
N GLN A 611 -14.89 -36.66 17.38
CA GLN A 611 -15.71 -35.89 16.45
C GLN A 611 -15.14 -35.94 15.03
N PRO A 612 -15.97 -36.08 13.98
CA PRO A 612 -15.52 -35.98 12.60
C PRO A 612 -14.73 -34.70 12.34
N TYR A 613 -13.66 -34.82 11.57
CA TYR A 613 -12.74 -33.73 11.31
C TYR A 613 -12.33 -33.73 9.83
N LEU A 614 -12.59 -32.63 9.14
CA LEU A 614 -12.09 -32.38 7.79
C LEU A 614 -11.01 -31.30 7.89
N ILE A 615 -9.81 -31.57 7.37
CA ILE A 615 -8.71 -30.61 7.41
C ILE A 615 -8.99 -29.47 6.44
N LYS A 616 -9.31 -28.29 6.99
CA LYS A 616 -9.41 -27.00 6.30
C LYS A 616 -8.20 -26.18 6.70
N GLY A 617 -7.09 -26.42 6.03
CA GLY A 617 -5.80 -25.98 6.52
C GLY A 617 -5.07 -25.00 5.64
N VAL A 618 -4.02 -24.42 6.21
CA VAL A 618 -2.97 -23.67 5.51
C VAL A 618 -1.60 -24.09 6.07
N THR A 619 -0.55 -23.95 5.28
CA THR A 619 0.82 -23.99 5.83
C THR A 619 1.12 -22.69 6.58
N TYR A 620 1.93 -22.75 7.63
CA TYR A 620 2.17 -21.66 8.57
C TYR A 620 3.63 -21.21 8.53
N GLY A 621 3.85 -19.98 8.07
CA GLY A 621 5.15 -19.32 7.95
C GLY A 621 5.56 -18.37 9.09
N PRO A 622 4.65 -17.72 9.85
CA PRO A 622 5.08 -16.80 10.90
C PRO A 622 5.91 -17.48 12.00
N PRO A 623 6.65 -16.71 12.84
CA PRO A 623 7.40 -17.28 13.95
C PRO A 623 6.49 -18.10 14.88
N GLN A 624 6.91 -19.31 15.25
CA GLN A 624 6.07 -20.23 16.02
C GLN A 624 5.77 -19.69 17.43
N GLY A 625 6.74 -19.04 18.06
CA GLY A 625 6.55 -18.37 19.35
C GLY A 625 5.61 -17.16 19.33
N ALA A 626 5.31 -16.61 18.14
CA ALA A 626 4.43 -15.46 17.94
C ALA A 626 2.99 -15.84 17.53
N ALA A 627 2.63 -17.12 17.63
CA ALA A 627 1.36 -17.65 17.13
C ALA A 627 0.10 -16.97 17.65
N ASP A 628 0.12 -16.40 18.86
CA ASP A 628 -1.06 -15.74 19.44
C ASP A 628 -1.58 -14.56 18.59
N GLY A 629 -0.70 -13.87 17.87
CA GLY A 629 -1.06 -12.79 16.95
C GLY A 629 -1.67 -13.25 15.62
N TYR A 630 -1.70 -14.55 15.32
CA TYR A 630 -2.14 -15.06 14.01
C TYR A 630 -3.34 -16.02 14.10
N MET A 631 -3.54 -16.71 15.23
CA MET A 631 -4.56 -17.76 15.34
C MET A 631 -6.00 -17.26 15.21
N ARG A 632 -6.28 -16.03 15.66
CA ARG A 632 -7.62 -15.44 15.54
C ARG A 632 -7.98 -15.13 14.09
N ASP A 633 -7.01 -14.64 13.31
CA ASP A 633 -7.22 -14.37 11.88
C ASP A 633 -7.44 -15.67 11.10
N LEU A 634 -6.61 -16.67 11.35
CA LEU A 634 -6.78 -18.03 10.80
C LEU A 634 -8.15 -18.61 11.16
N LYS A 635 -8.57 -18.47 12.42
CA LYS A 635 -9.89 -18.92 12.86
C LYS A 635 -11.01 -18.18 12.12
N ALA A 636 -10.91 -16.88 11.95
CA ALA A 636 -11.88 -16.04 11.22
C ALA A 636 -11.93 -16.37 9.71
N MET A 637 -10.82 -16.86 9.15
CA MET A 637 -10.73 -17.40 7.79
C MET A 637 -11.43 -18.77 7.66
N GLY A 638 -11.81 -19.42 8.77
CA GLY A 638 -12.37 -20.77 8.77
C GLY A 638 -11.32 -21.87 8.76
N VAL A 639 -10.05 -21.53 8.95
CA VAL A 639 -8.97 -22.51 9.14
C VAL A 639 -9.19 -23.23 10.45
N ASN A 640 -9.07 -24.55 10.40
CA ASN A 640 -9.03 -25.40 11.59
C ASN A 640 -7.67 -26.10 11.76
N THR A 641 -6.79 -26.08 10.75
CA THR A 641 -5.50 -26.76 10.83
C THR A 641 -4.38 -25.91 10.23
N VAL A 642 -3.24 -25.86 10.91
CA VAL A 642 -2.00 -25.32 10.35
C VAL A 642 -0.98 -26.44 10.18
N ARG A 643 -0.08 -26.32 9.20
CA ARG A 643 1.07 -27.22 9.03
C ARG A 643 2.38 -26.46 9.16
N ILE A 644 3.30 -27.03 9.93
CA ILE A 644 4.70 -26.59 10.03
C ILE A 644 5.61 -27.70 9.49
N TRP A 645 6.74 -27.34 8.90
CA TRP A 645 7.70 -28.31 8.35
C TRP A 645 8.69 -28.87 9.39
N GLY A 646 8.88 -28.15 10.48
CA GLY A 646 9.86 -28.47 11.51
C GLY A 646 9.46 -27.95 12.88
N VAL A 647 10.00 -28.58 13.92
CA VAL A 647 9.83 -28.19 15.33
C VAL A 647 10.88 -27.14 15.68
N ASP A 648 10.41 -25.96 16.07
CA ASP A 648 11.19 -25.02 16.88
C ASP A 648 11.02 -25.42 18.35
N ASP A 649 12.07 -25.95 18.98
CA ASP A 649 11.98 -26.48 20.34
C ASP A 649 11.55 -25.41 21.37
N ALA A 650 11.77 -24.12 21.09
CA ALA A 650 11.33 -23.01 21.94
C ALA A 650 9.91 -22.53 21.58
N GLY A 651 9.60 -22.39 20.29
CA GLY A 651 8.35 -21.81 19.81
C GLY A 651 7.18 -22.78 19.62
N THR A 652 7.43 -24.06 19.30
CA THR A 652 6.38 -25.04 18.98
C THR A 652 5.39 -25.26 20.12
N PRO A 653 5.79 -25.34 21.42
CA PRO A 653 4.84 -25.47 22.51
C PRO A 653 3.84 -24.29 22.56
N ALA A 654 4.32 -23.06 22.38
CA ALA A 654 3.48 -21.86 22.34
C ALA A 654 2.53 -21.86 21.14
N LEU A 655 3.01 -22.30 19.97
CA LEU A 655 2.18 -22.51 18.77
C LEU A 655 1.04 -23.50 19.03
N LEU A 656 1.34 -24.66 19.64
CA LEU A 656 0.35 -25.69 19.92
C LEU A 656 -0.71 -25.20 20.92
N ASP A 657 -0.30 -24.47 21.95
CA ASP A 657 -1.20 -23.91 22.97
C ASP A 657 -2.09 -22.80 22.40
N ALA A 658 -1.52 -21.90 21.60
CA ALA A 658 -2.26 -20.84 20.91
C ALA A 658 -3.26 -21.42 19.89
N ALA A 659 -2.86 -22.45 19.13
CA ALA A 659 -3.73 -23.16 18.21
C ALA A 659 -4.89 -23.83 18.97
N ALA A 660 -4.59 -24.59 20.04
CA ALA A 660 -5.59 -25.28 20.85
C ALA A 660 -6.62 -24.31 21.46
N ARG A 661 -6.17 -23.17 21.98
CA ARG A 661 -7.03 -22.10 22.52
C ARG A 661 -8.06 -21.60 21.50
N ASN A 662 -7.68 -21.58 20.22
CA ASN A 662 -8.52 -21.11 19.11
C ASN A 662 -9.26 -22.27 18.39
N GLY A 663 -9.16 -23.50 18.91
CA GLY A 663 -9.75 -24.68 18.30
C GLY A 663 -9.13 -25.02 16.94
N ILE A 664 -7.85 -24.71 16.77
CA ILE A 664 -7.01 -25.04 15.61
C ILE A 664 -6.07 -26.19 16.02
N LYS A 665 -5.76 -27.06 15.06
CA LYS A 665 -4.80 -28.16 15.21
C LYS A 665 -3.55 -27.95 14.35
N VAL A 666 -2.47 -28.63 14.70
CA VAL A 666 -1.16 -28.49 14.03
C VAL A 666 -0.72 -29.85 13.48
N ILE A 667 -0.46 -29.92 12.18
CA ILE A 667 0.35 -30.99 11.58
C ILE A 667 1.80 -30.65 11.89
N VAL A 668 2.42 -31.44 12.77
CA VAL A 668 3.79 -31.18 13.25
C VAL A 668 4.78 -31.92 12.37
N GLY A 669 5.45 -31.17 11.49
CA GLY A 669 6.49 -31.68 10.62
C GLY A 669 7.82 -31.91 11.34
N HIS A 670 8.51 -32.96 10.92
CA HIS A 670 9.88 -33.28 11.30
C HIS A 670 10.74 -33.28 10.05
N TRP A 671 11.61 -32.27 9.93
CA TRP A 671 12.51 -32.15 8.79
C TRP A 671 13.48 -33.33 8.72
N LEU A 672 13.69 -33.84 7.51
CA LEU A 672 14.66 -34.89 7.21
C LEU A 672 15.60 -34.39 6.11
N ASN A 673 16.90 -34.67 6.26
CA ASN A 673 17.90 -34.31 5.27
C ASN A 673 17.63 -35.03 3.94
N GLN A 674 17.42 -34.25 2.88
CA GLN A 674 17.11 -34.71 1.53
C GLN A 674 18.27 -35.43 0.84
N GLY A 675 19.52 -35.10 1.19
CA GLY A 675 20.74 -35.67 0.60
C GLY A 675 21.38 -36.80 1.41
N ALA A 676 20.82 -37.16 2.57
CA ALA A 676 21.41 -38.17 3.46
C ALA A 676 21.50 -39.56 2.80
N ASP A 677 22.50 -40.35 3.20
CA ASP A 677 22.62 -41.74 2.80
C ASP A 677 21.74 -42.64 3.67
N TYR A 678 20.47 -42.75 3.33
CA TYR A 678 19.52 -43.60 4.06
C TYR A 678 19.84 -45.11 3.96
N VAL A 679 20.73 -45.53 3.06
CA VAL A 679 21.18 -46.91 2.97
C VAL A 679 22.23 -47.18 4.05
N ASN A 680 23.29 -46.37 4.08
CA ASN A 680 24.50 -46.68 4.84
C ASN A 680 24.68 -45.85 6.13
N ASP A 681 24.11 -44.65 6.21
CA ASP A 681 24.31 -43.75 7.36
C ASP A 681 23.38 -44.12 8.53
N THR A 682 23.74 -45.21 9.20
CA THR A 682 23.03 -45.70 10.39
C THR A 682 23.13 -44.76 11.58
N ALA A 683 24.19 -43.96 11.67
CA ALA A 683 24.39 -42.99 12.74
C ALA A 683 23.39 -41.84 12.62
N TYR A 684 23.27 -41.23 11.43
CA TYR A 684 22.26 -40.21 11.13
C TYR A 684 20.85 -40.73 11.38
N LYS A 685 20.49 -41.89 10.80
CA LYS A 685 19.16 -42.50 10.99
C LYS A 685 18.81 -42.72 12.46
N THR A 686 19.76 -43.22 13.25
CA THR A 686 19.55 -43.45 14.68
C THR A 686 19.39 -42.14 15.44
N ALA A 687 20.26 -41.16 15.18
CA ALA A 687 20.21 -39.86 15.84
C ALA A 687 18.88 -39.14 15.58
N VAL A 688 18.49 -39.01 14.31
CA VAL A 688 17.26 -38.30 13.93
C VAL A 688 16.00 -39.02 14.40
N LYS A 689 15.95 -40.36 14.35
CA LYS A 689 14.83 -41.11 14.92
C LYS A 689 14.68 -40.84 16.42
N ASN A 690 15.77 -40.85 17.16
CA ASN A 690 15.76 -40.57 18.60
C ASN A 690 15.34 -39.13 18.90
N GLU A 691 15.81 -38.17 18.10
CA GLU A 691 15.41 -36.77 18.19
C GLU A 691 13.91 -36.57 17.95
N ILE A 692 13.36 -37.19 16.89
CA ILE A 692 11.92 -37.15 16.60
C ILE A 692 11.13 -37.74 17.77
N VAL A 693 11.51 -38.91 18.27
CA VAL A 693 10.81 -39.54 19.42
C VAL A 693 10.91 -38.68 20.69
N ALA A 694 12.03 -37.99 20.92
CA ALA A 694 12.16 -37.07 22.05
C ALA A 694 11.19 -35.89 21.91
N ARG A 695 11.13 -35.26 20.74
CA ARG A 695 10.18 -34.17 20.44
C ARG A 695 8.73 -34.61 20.56
N VAL A 696 8.37 -35.78 20.04
CA VAL A 696 7.04 -36.37 20.21
C VAL A 696 6.69 -36.53 21.69
N ASN A 697 7.61 -37.07 22.51
CA ASN A 697 7.35 -37.22 23.94
C ASN A 697 7.12 -35.88 24.67
N THR A 698 7.83 -34.84 24.25
CA THR A 698 7.65 -33.48 24.78
C THR A 698 6.29 -32.89 24.36
N LEU A 699 5.89 -33.08 23.11
CA LEU A 699 4.79 -32.32 22.50
C LEU A 699 3.44 -33.05 22.49
N LYS A 700 3.40 -34.39 22.57
CA LYS A 700 2.17 -35.21 22.40
C LYS A 700 1.02 -34.87 23.34
N ASN A 701 1.30 -34.26 24.48
CA ASN A 701 0.27 -33.91 25.48
C ASN A 701 -0.34 -32.53 25.25
N HIS A 702 0.13 -31.77 24.28
CA HIS A 702 -0.51 -30.54 23.87
C HIS A 702 -1.74 -30.85 23.03
N GLN A 703 -2.87 -30.23 23.38
CA GLN A 703 -4.11 -30.44 22.66
C GLN A 703 -4.02 -29.96 21.21
N GLY A 704 -3.11 -29.04 20.89
CA GLY A 704 -2.92 -28.53 19.53
C GLY A 704 -2.47 -29.57 18.51
N VAL A 705 -1.91 -30.72 18.92
CA VAL A 705 -1.34 -31.70 17.97
C VAL A 705 -2.46 -32.38 17.13
N LEU A 706 -2.31 -32.41 15.81
CA LEU A 706 -3.17 -33.20 14.92
C LEU A 706 -2.55 -34.56 14.61
N MET A 707 -1.32 -34.53 14.11
CA MET A 707 -0.57 -35.68 13.60
C MET A 707 0.91 -35.31 13.41
N TRP A 708 1.76 -36.32 13.23
CA TRP A 708 3.18 -36.19 12.98
C TRP A 708 3.50 -36.41 11.49
N ASP A 709 4.19 -35.48 10.84
CA ASP A 709 4.60 -35.57 9.43
C ASP A 709 6.12 -35.77 9.35
N VAL A 710 6.56 -36.94 8.88
CA VAL A 710 7.97 -37.37 8.92
C VAL A 710 8.63 -37.13 7.56
N GLY A 711 9.39 -36.05 7.45
CA GLY A 711 10.07 -35.62 6.24
C GLY A 711 9.18 -34.86 5.25
N ASN A 712 9.83 -34.17 4.32
CA ASN A 712 9.20 -33.38 3.26
C ASN A 712 10.03 -33.49 1.97
N GLU A 713 9.43 -34.08 0.92
CA GLU A 713 9.95 -34.12 -0.46
C GLU A 713 11.28 -34.87 -0.65
N VAL A 714 11.63 -35.78 0.25
CA VAL A 714 12.92 -36.46 0.22
C VAL A 714 13.04 -37.44 -0.95
N ILE A 715 11.96 -38.11 -1.38
CA ILE A 715 11.99 -39.08 -2.49
C ILE A 715 12.23 -38.33 -3.82
N LEU A 716 11.53 -37.21 -4.05
CA LEU A 716 11.73 -36.44 -5.28
C LEU A 716 13.17 -35.92 -5.35
N THR A 717 13.62 -35.18 -4.34
CA THR A 717 14.88 -34.42 -4.38
C THR A 717 16.12 -35.29 -4.32
N MET A 718 16.03 -36.58 -3.98
CA MET A 718 17.16 -37.51 -4.00
C MET A 718 17.92 -37.52 -5.33
N GLN A 719 17.22 -37.28 -6.45
CA GLN A 719 17.83 -37.22 -7.77
C GLN A 719 18.69 -35.97 -8.00
N ASP A 720 18.49 -34.92 -7.21
CA ASP A 720 19.16 -33.62 -7.38
C ASP A 720 20.55 -33.58 -6.73
N HIS A 721 20.93 -34.66 -6.03
CA HIS A 721 22.21 -34.77 -5.31
C HIS A 721 23.34 -35.40 -6.14
N GLY A 722 23.24 -35.40 -7.48
CA GLY A 722 24.30 -35.85 -8.38
C GLY A 722 24.63 -37.35 -8.29
N LEU A 723 23.67 -38.16 -7.82
CA LEU A 723 23.84 -39.59 -7.61
C LEU A 723 23.50 -40.40 -8.88
N PRO A 724 24.17 -41.55 -9.12
CA PRO A 724 23.75 -42.49 -10.15
C PRO A 724 22.30 -42.95 -9.95
N ALA A 725 21.56 -43.16 -11.04
CA ALA A 725 20.12 -43.46 -10.99
C ALA A 725 19.78 -44.72 -10.15
N ASP A 726 20.64 -45.74 -10.18
CA ASP A 726 20.48 -46.95 -9.35
C ASP A 726 20.70 -46.67 -7.86
N VAL A 727 21.60 -45.76 -7.52
CA VAL A 727 21.83 -45.31 -6.14
C VAL A 727 20.66 -44.45 -5.64
N VAL A 728 20.13 -43.57 -6.49
CA VAL A 728 18.90 -42.79 -6.19
C VAL A 728 17.77 -43.75 -5.83
N GLU A 729 17.53 -44.77 -6.65
CA GLU A 729 16.45 -45.73 -6.41
C GLU A 729 16.65 -46.52 -5.11
N GLN A 730 17.87 -46.99 -4.83
CA GLN A 730 18.19 -47.65 -3.56
C GLN A 730 17.93 -46.74 -2.36
N ARG A 731 18.27 -45.44 -2.46
CA ARG A 731 18.05 -44.47 -1.38
C ARG A 731 16.57 -44.13 -1.19
N ARG A 732 15.76 -44.07 -2.25
CA ARG A 732 14.30 -43.88 -2.15
C ARG A 732 13.64 -45.02 -1.37
N VAL A 733 14.00 -46.25 -1.70
CA VAL A 733 13.53 -47.45 -0.97
C VAL A 733 13.98 -47.42 0.49
N ALA A 734 15.27 -47.15 0.74
CA ALA A 734 15.81 -47.11 2.10
C ALA A 734 15.21 -45.98 2.96
N TYR A 735 14.90 -44.84 2.34
CA TYR A 735 14.18 -43.74 3.00
C TYR A 735 12.76 -44.16 3.39
N ALA A 736 12.00 -44.77 2.48
CA ALA A 736 10.65 -45.24 2.80
C ALA A 736 10.66 -46.30 3.93
N GLN A 737 11.66 -47.17 3.96
CA GLN A 737 11.87 -48.11 5.09
C GLN A 737 12.19 -47.38 6.39
N PHE A 738 13.03 -46.33 6.33
CA PHE A 738 13.35 -45.53 7.51
C PHE A 738 12.14 -44.75 8.04
N VAL A 739 11.31 -44.19 7.15
CA VAL A 739 10.03 -43.57 7.51
C VAL A 739 9.14 -44.56 8.28
N ASN A 740 9.10 -45.83 7.85
CA ASN A 740 8.40 -46.88 8.59
C ASN A 740 8.95 -47.09 10.01
N GLU A 741 10.28 -47.16 10.15
CA GLU A 741 10.92 -47.30 11.47
C GLU A 741 10.57 -46.15 12.40
N VAL A 742 10.58 -44.92 11.89
CA VAL A 742 10.20 -43.73 12.65
C VAL A 742 8.72 -43.79 13.02
N ALA A 743 7.82 -44.13 12.08
CA ALA A 743 6.39 -44.24 12.36
C ALA A 743 6.07 -45.26 13.46
N VAL A 744 6.69 -46.45 13.43
CA VAL A 744 6.56 -47.45 14.50
C VAL A 744 7.02 -46.90 15.85
N ALA A 745 8.15 -46.18 15.87
CA ALA A 745 8.70 -45.60 17.09
C ALA A 745 7.81 -44.47 17.63
N VAL A 746 7.25 -43.65 16.75
CA VAL A 746 6.31 -42.58 17.11
C VAL A 746 5.01 -43.17 17.68
N HIS A 747 4.41 -44.18 17.05
CA HIS A 747 3.22 -44.85 17.61
C HIS A 747 3.45 -45.47 18.99
N ALA A 748 4.65 -46.01 19.23
CA ALA A 748 5.02 -46.53 20.54
C ALA A 748 5.14 -45.41 21.60
N ALA A 749 5.63 -44.22 21.20
CA ALA A 749 5.73 -43.06 22.08
C ALA A 749 4.39 -42.34 22.27
N ASP A 750 3.57 -42.28 21.24
CA ASP A 750 2.32 -41.54 21.17
C ASP A 750 1.23 -42.33 20.41
N PRO A 751 0.40 -43.10 21.13
CA PRO A 751 -0.72 -43.83 20.53
C PRO A 751 -1.92 -42.93 20.21
N ASN A 752 -1.86 -41.63 20.48
CA ASN A 752 -3.00 -40.73 20.34
C ASN A 752 -3.03 -40.00 18.99
N HIS A 753 -1.94 -39.97 18.23
CA HIS A 753 -1.86 -39.20 17.00
C HIS A 753 -1.39 -40.05 15.79
N PRO A 754 -1.97 -39.84 14.60
CA PRO A 754 -1.50 -40.45 13.37
C PRO A 754 -0.09 -40.01 12.97
N VAL A 755 0.55 -40.81 12.10
CA VAL A 755 1.83 -40.52 11.45
C VAL A 755 1.67 -40.58 9.93
N THR A 756 2.21 -39.57 9.24
CA THR A 756 2.28 -39.48 7.78
C THR A 756 3.70 -39.09 7.32
N SER A 757 3.93 -39.08 6.00
CA SER A 757 5.16 -38.57 5.37
C SER A 757 4.79 -37.91 4.04
N THR A 758 5.33 -36.71 3.80
CA THR A 758 4.98 -35.86 2.66
C THR A 758 6.04 -35.90 1.56
N ASP A 759 5.61 -36.02 0.29
CA ASP A 759 6.46 -35.88 -0.88
C ASP A 759 5.82 -35.03 -1.99
N ALA A 760 6.59 -34.63 -3.00
CA ALA A 760 6.21 -33.62 -4.01
C ALA A 760 5.34 -34.16 -5.16
N TYR A 761 4.98 -35.44 -5.13
CA TYR A 761 4.24 -36.11 -6.19
C TYR A 761 3.65 -37.46 -5.75
N THR A 762 2.57 -37.89 -6.40
CA THR A 762 1.81 -39.10 -6.02
C THR A 762 2.55 -40.42 -6.24
N HIS A 763 3.53 -40.46 -7.15
CA HIS A 763 4.28 -41.70 -7.39
C HIS A 763 5.18 -42.10 -6.22
N ALA A 764 5.54 -41.16 -5.32
CA ALA A 764 6.17 -41.46 -4.04
C ALA A 764 5.37 -42.48 -3.19
N TRP A 765 4.03 -42.50 -3.34
CA TRP A 765 3.16 -43.45 -2.63
C TRP A 765 3.43 -44.91 -3.00
N THR A 766 4.04 -45.21 -4.15
CA THR A 766 4.44 -46.57 -4.51
C THR A 766 5.47 -47.13 -3.52
N TYR A 767 6.45 -46.31 -3.12
CA TYR A 767 7.45 -46.66 -2.11
C TYR A 767 6.81 -46.83 -0.74
N TYR A 768 5.95 -45.90 -0.32
CA TYR A 768 5.28 -45.99 0.99
C TYR A 768 4.34 -47.19 1.09
N LYS A 769 3.61 -47.51 0.02
CA LYS A 769 2.76 -48.71 -0.05
C LYS A 769 3.58 -49.99 0.15
N ALA A 770 4.78 -50.06 -0.41
CA ALA A 770 5.64 -51.24 -0.34
C ALA A 770 6.46 -51.32 0.96
N HIS A 771 6.87 -50.18 1.52
CA HIS A 771 7.94 -50.12 2.53
C HIS A 771 7.57 -49.37 3.81
N ALA A 772 6.46 -48.64 3.86
CA ALA A 772 6.00 -47.89 5.02
C ALA A 772 4.59 -48.26 5.52
N PRO A 773 4.33 -49.56 5.82
CA PRO A 773 3.02 -49.99 6.31
C PRO A 773 2.61 -49.38 7.66
N ALA A 774 3.49 -48.76 8.43
CA ALA A 774 3.13 -48.10 9.68
C ALA A 774 2.52 -46.69 9.50
N LEU A 775 2.51 -46.10 8.29
CA LEU A 775 1.86 -44.79 8.08
C LEU A 775 0.33 -44.91 8.16
N ASP A 776 -0.34 -44.00 8.86
CA ASP A 776 -1.80 -44.04 9.01
C ASP A 776 -2.54 -43.57 7.75
N LEU A 777 -1.89 -42.69 6.98
CA LEU A 777 -2.41 -42.08 5.75
C LEU A 777 -1.25 -41.70 4.82
N LEU A 778 -1.57 -41.39 3.57
CA LEU A 778 -0.62 -40.87 2.58
C LEU A 778 -0.68 -39.34 2.55
N ALA A 779 0.44 -38.67 2.28
CA ALA A 779 0.46 -37.22 2.07
C ALA A 779 1.20 -36.87 0.78
N VAL A 780 0.87 -35.72 0.19
CA VAL A 780 1.48 -35.22 -1.04
C VAL A 780 1.39 -33.69 -1.10
N ASN A 781 2.44 -33.04 -1.58
CA ASN A 781 2.41 -31.66 -2.06
C ASN A 781 2.00 -31.69 -3.54
N SER A 782 0.97 -30.94 -3.92
CA SER A 782 0.46 -30.93 -5.30
C SER A 782 -0.12 -29.57 -5.66
N TYR A 783 0.52 -28.91 -6.62
CA TYR A 783 0.17 -27.59 -7.12
C TYR A 783 -0.63 -27.72 -8.43
N GLY A 784 -0.05 -27.49 -9.61
CA GLY A 784 -0.76 -27.55 -10.90
C GLY A 784 -1.32 -28.93 -11.25
N ALA A 785 -0.81 -30.00 -10.64
CA ALA A 785 -1.30 -31.37 -10.81
C ALA A 785 -2.43 -31.79 -9.85
N ILE A 786 -3.03 -30.88 -9.07
CA ILE A 786 -3.99 -31.24 -8.00
C ILE A 786 -5.16 -32.12 -8.47
N HIS A 787 -5.61 -31.96 -9.72
CA HIS A 787 -6.71 -32.70 -10.30
C HIS A 787 -6.36 -34.18 -10.58
N THR A 788 -5.08 -34.56 -10.67
CA THR A 788 -4.66 -35.95 -10.91
C THR A 788 -4.59 -36.78 -9.64
N VAL A 789 -4.49 -36.15 -8.46
CA VAL A 789 -4.24 -36.84 -7.18
C VAL A 789 -5.29 -37.93 -6.89
N LYS A 790 -6.57 -37.63 -7.16
CA LYS A 790 -7.67 -38.59 -7.03
C LYS A 790 -7.50 -39.79 -7.96
N ASP A 791 -7.18 -39.52 -9.23
CA ASP A 791 -7.04 -40.56 -10.24
C ASP A 791 -5.82 -41.44 -9.98
N ASP A 792 -4.72 -40.85 -9.52
CA ASP A 792 -3.50 -41.57 -9.14
C ASP A 792 -3.78 -42.47 -7.94
N TRP A 793 -4.58 -42.00 -6.99
CA TRP A 793 -5.02 -42.83 -5.87
C TRP A 793 -5.81 -44.07 -6.33
N ILE A 794 -6.78 -43.87 -7.25
CA ILE A 794 -7.62 -44.94 -7.80
C ILE A 794 -6.76 -45.92 -8.61
N LYS A 795 -5.94 -45.42 -9.54
CA LYS A 795 -5.10 -46.24 -10.43
C LYS A 795 -4.04 -47.02 -9.68
N GLY A 796 -3.44 -46.42 -8.64
CA GLY A 796 -2.45 -47.10 -7.81
C GLY A 796 -3.05 -48.13 -6.84
N GLY A 797 -4.39 -48.20 -6.75
CA GLY A 797 -5.09 -49.17 -5.91
C GLY A 797 -4.65 -49.08 -4.45
N TYR A 798 -4.57 -47.85 -3.92
CA TYR A 798 -4.14 -47.62 -2.54
C TYR A 798 -5.27 -47.93 -1.56
N GLY A 799 -4.93 -48.61 -0.46
CA GLY A 799 -5.89 -49.04 0.57
C GLY A 799 -5.94 -48.11 1.78
N ARG A 800 -5.52 -46.85 1.65
CA ARG A 800 -5.40 -45.86 2.74
C ARG A 800 -5.91 -44.49 2.30
N PRO A 801 -6.43 -43.66 3.19
CA PRO A 801 -6.81 -42.30 2.84
C PRO A 801 -5.57 -41.43 2.63
N TYR A 802 -5.77 -40.22 2.12
CA TYR A 802 -4.69 -39.24 1.97
C TYR A 802 -5.09 -37.84 2.41
N ILE A 803 -4.08 -37.01 2.65
CA ILE A 803 -4.20 -35.55 2.75
C ILE A 803 -3.32 -34.91 1.68
N VAL A 804 -3.62 -33.67 1.33
CA VAL A 804 -2.71 -32.85 0.52
C VAL A 804 -2.08 -31.82 1.44
N THR A 805 -0.76 -31.87 1.60
CA THR A 805 -0.03 -31.09 2.60
C THR A 805 0.43 -29.73 2.08
N GLU A 806 0.46 -29.54 0.77
CA GLU A 806 0.58 -28.24 0.10
C GLU A 806 -0.24 -28.27 -1.19
N ALA A 807 -1.08 -27.25 -1.39
CA ALA A 807 -1.80 -27.02 -2.64
C ALA A 807 -2.03 -25.52 -2.84
N GLY A 808 -2.15 -25.09 -4.09
CA GLY A 808 -2.30 -23.67 -4.39
C GLY A 808 -2.24 -23.40 -5.89
N PRO A 809 -1.84 -22.19 -6.28
CA PRO A 809 -1.51 -21.84 -7.66
C PRO A 809 -0.38 -22.70 -8.24
N ASP A 810 -0.34 -22.77 -9.56
CA ASP A 810 0.73 -23.42 -10.31
C ASP A 810 2.10 -22.83 -9.92
N GLY A 811 3.08 -23.70 -9.66
CA GLY A 811 4.45 -23.29 -9.37
C GLY A 811 5.17 -22.74 -10.61
N GLU A 812 6.28 -22.04 -10.41
CA GLU A 812 7.04 -21.45 -11.54
C GLU A 812 7.56 -22.50 -12.54
N TRP A 813 7.70 -23.75 -12.10
CA TRP A 813 8.12 -24.88 -12.94
C TRP A 813 6.97 -25.50 -13.74
N GLU A 814 5.72 -25.04 -13.55
CA GLU A 814 4.51 -25.58 -14.17
C GLU A 814 3.90 -24.63 -15.21
N VAL A 815 4.34 -23.36 -15.23
CA VAL A 815 3.82 -22.33 -16.13
C VAL A 815 4.71 -22.16 -17.37
N PRO A 816 4.15 -21.75 -18.53
CA PRO A 816 4.95 -21.42 -19.69
C PRO A 816 5.81 -20.18 -19.44
N ASP A 817 6.86 -20.00 -20.25
CA ASP A 817 7.62 -18.75 -20.26
C ASP A 817 6.85 -17.63 -20.99
N ASP A 818 7.03 -16.41 -20.52
CA ASP A 818 6.53 -15.19 -21.14
C ASP A 818 7.41 -14.69 -22.32
N VAL A 819 7.10 -13.51 -22.85
CA VAL A 819 7.81 -12.90 -23.99
C VAL A 819 9.31 -12.67 -23.75
N ASN A 820 9.75 -12.63 -22.50
CA ASN A 820 11.15 -12.45 -22.12
C ASN A 820 11.86 -13.77 -21.78
N GLY A 821 11.17 -14.92 -21.86
CA GLY A 821 11.74 -16.24 -21.61
C GLY A 821 11.87 -16.58 -20.13
N VAL A 822 10.99 -16.05 -19.28
CA VAL A 822 10.90 -16.36 -17.85
C VAL A 822 9.47 -16.79 -17.49
N PRO A 823 9.25 -17.58 -16.42
CA PRO A 823 7.94 -18.08 -16.05
C PRO A 823 6.84 -17.00 -15.98
N ASP A 824 5.78 -17.19 -16.78
CA ASP A 824 4.60 -16.34 -16.84
C ASP A 824 3.70 -16.60 -15.62
N GLU A 825 3.88 -15.78 -14.60
CA GLU A 825 3.20 -15.97 -13.33
C GLU A 825 1.71 -15.61 -13.44
N PRO A 826 0.81 -16.48 -12.94
CA PRO A 826 -0.62 -16.19 -12.96
C PRO A 826 -0.95 -14.88 -12.25
N THR A 827 -1.93 -14.14 -12.79
CA THR A 827 -2.46 -12.92 -12.17
C THR A 827 -2.98 -13.19 -10.76
N ASP A 828 -3.08 -12.16 -9.90
CA ASP A 828 -3.58 -12.35 -8.53
C ASP A 828 -5.01 -12.93 -8.50
N LEU A 829 -5.84 -12.50 -9.45
CA LEU A 829 -7.20 -12.99 -9.61
C LEU A 829 -7.24 -14.47 -10.02
N GLN A 830 -6.34 -14.89 -10.92
CA GLN A 830 -6.21 -16.30 -11.30
C GLN A 830 -5.71 -17.15 -10.12
N LYS A 831 -4.74 -16.66 -9.34
CA LYS A 831 -4.27 -17.35 -8.13
C LYS A 831 -5.41 -17.57 -7.13
N GLY A 832 -6.24 -16.56 -6.88
CA GLY A 832 -7.45 -16.70 -6.05
C GLY A 832 -8.40 -17.79 -6.53
N GLN A 833 -8.61 -17.89 -7.85
CA GLN A 833 -9.41 -18.96 -8.46
C GLN A 833 -8.75 -20.33 -8.31
N MET A 834 -7.43 -20.42 -8.48
CA MET A 834 -6.66 -21.66 -8.35
C MET A 834 -6.72 -22.23 -6.94
N TYR A 835 -6.66 -21.42 -5.88
CA TYR A 835 -6.89 -21.88 -4.51
C TYR A 835 -8.26 -22.55 -4.32
N THR A 836 -9.30 -21.92 -4.88
CA THR A 836 -10.66 -22.46 -4.83
C THR A 836 -10.75 -23.78 -5.61
N ALA A 837 -10.13 -23.85 -6.79
CA ALA A 837 -10.08 -25.05 -7.61
C ALA A 837 -9.37 -26.21 -6.89
N SER A 838 -8.22 -25.93 -6.26
CA SER A 838 -7.46 -26.89 -5.46
C SER A 838 -8.28 -27.43 -4.29
N TRP A 839 -8.96 -26.57 -3.54
CA TRP A 839 -9.87 -27.01 -2.47
C TRP A 839 -11.02 -27.90 -2.99
N ASN A 840 -11.62 -27.53 -4.12
CA ASN A 840 -12.71 -28.30 -4.72
C ASN A 840 -12.25 -29.68 -5.23
N ALA A 841 -11.06 -29.76 -5.82
CA ALA A 841 -10.48 -31.03 -6.27
C ALA A 841 -10.28 -32.01 -5.10
N ILE A 842 -9.81 -31.50 -3.96
CA ILE A 842 -9.55 -32.30 -2.75
C ILE A 842 -10.86 -32.70 -2.08
N SER A 843 -11.75 -31.74 -1.81
CA SER A 843 -13.03 -31.99 -1.15
C SER A 843 -13.97 -32.88 -1.97
N GLY A 844 -13.79 -32.94 -3.29
CA GLY A 844 -14.51 -33.82 -4.21
C GLY A 844 -14.16 -35.31 -4.12
N HIS A 845 -13.12 -35.72 -3.36
CA HIS A 845 -12.80 -37.14 -3.12
C HIS A 845 -13.28 -37.59 -1.73
N THR A 846 -14.59 -37.43 -1.50
CA THR A 846 -15.25 -37.73 -0.23
C THR A 846 -15.00 -39.17 0.23
N GLY A 847 -14.66 -39.35 1.51
CA GLY A 847 -14.37 -40.67 2.09
C GLY A 847 -12.95 -41.19 1.80
N VAL A 848 -12.11 -40.44 1.10
CA VAL A 848 -10.70 -40.81 0.85
C VAL A 848 -9.75 -39.66 1.15
N ALA A 849 -10.00 -38.48 0.58
CA ALA A 849 -9.27 -37.27 0.94
C ALA A 849 -9.77 -36.74 2.29
N LEU A 850 -8.87 -36.61 3.27
CA LEU A 850 -9.20 -36.15 4.63
C LEU A 850 -9.03 -34.63 4.82
N GLY A 851 -8.77 -33.93 3.72
CA GLY A 851 -8.60 -32.47 3.64
C GLY A 851 -7.21 -32.07 3.19
N ALA A 852 -6.87 -30.80 3.35
CA ALA A 852 -5.63 -30.25 2.86
C ALA A 852 -5.14 -29.01 3.62
N THR A 853 -3.85 -28.72 3.46
CA THR A 853 -3.24 -27.44 3.83
C THR A 853 -2.83 -26.66 2.59
N MET A 854 -3.48 -25.51 2.37
CA MET A 854 -3.18 -24.63 1.25
C MET A 854 -1.89 -23.85 1.51
N PHE A 855 -1.06 -23.72 0.48
CA PHE A 855 0.21 -23.02 0.54
C PHE A 855 -0.01 -21.60 0.01
N HIS A 856 0.11 -20.52 0.79
CA HIS A 856 0.79 -20.42 2.08
C HIS A 856 0.32 -19.22 2.91
N TYR A 857 0.19 -19.36 4.24
CA TYR A 857 0.03 -18.24 5.18
C TYR A 857 1.38 -17.89 5.78
N GLY A 858 2.07 -16.89 5.21
CA GLY A 858 3.44 -16.49 5.59
C GLY A 858 3.61 -14.97 5.61
N LEU A 859 4.79 -14.49 6.00
CA LEU A 859 5.13 -13.05 6.02
C LEU A 859 6.12 -12.65 4.93
N GLU A 860 6.67 -13.62 4.21
CA GLU A 860 7.66 -13.43 3.17
C GLU A 860 7.09 -12.53 2.07
N ASN A 861 7.80 -11.44 1.79
CA ASN A 861 7.51 -10.51 0.70
C ASN A 861 8.66 -10.52 -0.32
N ASP A 862 8.98 -11.72 -0.78
CA ASP A 862 9.98 -11.99 -1.80
C ASP A 862 9.30 -12.58 -3.07
N PHE A 863 10.07 -12.98 -4.08
CA PHE A 863 9.54 -13.64 -5.28
C PHE A 863 8.62 -14.81 -4.94
N GLY A 864 9.01 -15.69 -4.01
CA GLY A 864 8.22 -16.87 -3.64
C GLY A 864 6.97 -16.49 -2.85
N GLY A 865 7.10 -15.50 -1.95
CA GLY A 865 6.01 -14.91 -1.20
C GLY A 865 4.95 -14.31 -2.12
N VAL A 866 5.32 -13.44 -3.05
CA VAL A 866 4.34 -12.87 -3.99
C VAL A 866 3.77 -13.93 -4.94
N TRP A 867 4.52 -14.99 -5.25
CA TRP A 867 3.97 -16.07 -6.08
C TRP A 867 2.88 -16.86 -5.37
N LEU A 868 3.15 -17.30 -4.13
CA LEU A 868 2.42 -18.40 -3.48
C LEU A 868 1.82 -18.05 -2.10
N ASN A 869 2.08 -16.87 -1.55
CA ASN A 869 1.59 -16.47 -0.23
C ASN A 869 0.24 -15.76 -0.35
N ILE A 870 -0.68 -16.08 0.56
CA ILE A 870 -1.98 -15.40 0.70
C ILE A 870 -1.92 -14.17 1.63
N THR A 871 -0.81 -14.02 2.37
CA THR A 871 -0.57 -12.90 3.30
C THR A 871 0.85 -12.28 3.21
N PRO A 872 1.46 -12.08 2.02
CA PRO A 872 2.81 -11.52 1.93
C PRO A 872 2.92 -10.19 2.69
N GLY A 873 3.98 -10.01 3.47
CA GLY A 873 4.15 -8.85 4.36
C GLY A 873 3.10 -8.69 5.47
N GLY A 874 2.17 -9.64 5.62
CA GLY A 874 1.02 -9.56 6.51
C GLY A 874 -0.26 -8.98 5.87
N TRP A 875 -0.25 -8.68 4.56
CA TRP A 875 -1.40 -8.11 3.83
C TRP A 875 -2.22 -9.19 3.15
N ARG A 876 -3.54 -9.16 3.31
CA ARG A 876 -4.43 -10.21 2.77
C ARG A 876 -4.64 -10.03 1.27
N ARG A 877 -4.47 -11.10 0.51
CA ARG A 877 -4.63 -11.13 -0.97
C ARG A 877 -5.90 -11.84 -1.41
N HIS A 878 -6.20 -11.80 -2.71
CA HIS A 878 -7.34 -12.50 -3.30
C HIS A 878 -7.42 -13.99 -2.89
N GLY A 879 -6.28 -14.67 -2.78
CA GLY A 879 -6.20 -16.06 -2.28
C GLY A 879 -6.71 -16.25 -0.84
N PHE A 880 -6.46 -15.30 0.06
CA PHE A 880 -6.98 -15.34 1.44
C PHE A 880 -8.51 -15.33 1.45
N HIS A 881 -9.11 -14.39 0.70
CA HIS A 881 -10.57 -14.22 0.67
C HIS A 881 -11.25 -15.37 -0.07
N ALA A 882 -10.62 -15.90 -1.12
CA ALA A 882 -11.08 -17.09 -1.83
C ALA A 882 -11.15 -18.32 -0.91
N LEU A 883 -10.10 -18.57 -0.13
CA LEU A 883 -10.08 -19.67 0.83
C LEU A 883 -11.04 -19.46 1.99
N LYS A 884 -11.19 -18.23 2.50
CA LYS A 884 -12.22 -17.92 3.50
C LYS A 884 -13.62 -18.26 3.00
N GLN A 885 -13.96 -17.84 1.79
CA GLN A 885 -15.23 -18.20 1.15
C GLN A 885 -15.36 -19.73 1.01
N ALA A 886 -14.31 -20.42 0.57
CA ALA A 886 -14.32 -21.87 0.38
C ALA A 886 -14.48 -22.64 1.71
N TYR A 887 -13.90 -22.15 2.81
CA TYR A 887 -13.92 -22.81 4.10
C TYR A 887 -15.18 -22.51 4.92
N THR A 888 -15.71 -21.28 4.83
CA THR A 888 -16.85 -20.83 5.64
C THR A 888 -18.16 -20.79 4.88
N GLY A 889 -18.13 -20.72 3.54
CA GLY A 889 -19.28 -20.44 2.69
C GLY A 889 -19.74 -18.98 2.74
N GLN A 890 -19.04 -18.09 3.45
CA GLN A 890 -19.41 -16.70 3.66
C GLN A 890 -18.44 -15.74 2.96
N PRO A 891 -18.95 -14.72 2.24
CA PRO A 891 -18.10 -13.72 1.62
C PRO A 891 -17.44 -12.85 2.68
N THR A 892 -16.28 -12.31 2.36
CA THR A 892 -15.64 -11.27 3.19
C THR A 892 -16.31 -9.93 2.90
N GLY A 893 -16.46 -9.10 3.95
CA GLY A 893 -17.12 -7.80 3.82
C GLY A 893 -16.31 -6.71 3.10
N ASN A 894 -14.98 -6.78 3.16
CA ASN A 894 -14.06 -5.86 2.47
C ASN A 894 -12.93 -6.71 1.83
N THR A 895 -12.59 -6.43 0.58
CA THR A 895 -11.77 -7.29 -0.28
C THR A 895 -10.69 -6.51 -1.02
N PRO A 896 -9.57 -7.15 -1.40
CA PRO A 896 -8.45 -6.42 -1.99
C PRO A 896 -8.79 -5.75 -3.32
N PRO A 897 -8.08 -4.65 -3.67
CA PRO A 897 -8.16 -4.04 -4.99
C PRO A 897 -7.92 -5.06 -6.10
N ARG A 898 -8.68 -4.95 -7.18
CA ARG A 898 -8.64 -5.85 -8.34
C ARG A 898 -7.88 -5.19 -9.48
N ILE A 899 -6.67 -5.68 -9.75
CA ILE A 899 -5.92 -5.34 -10.96
C ILE A 899 -6.40 -6.28 -12.08
N SER A 900 -7.34 -5.82 -12.89
CA SER A 900 -7.96 -6.60 -13.97
C SER A 900 -7.06 -6.73 -15.21
N SER A 901 -6.15 -5.77 -15.41
CA SER A 901 -5.10 -5.84 -16.42
C SER A 901 -3.90 -4.99 -16.03
N MET A 902 -2.72 -5.42 -16.48
CA MET A 902 -1.45 -4.71 -16.32
C MET A 902 -0.62 -4.90 -17.59
N THR A 903 -0.09 -3.79 -18.14
CA THR A 903 0.79 -3.78 -19.32
C THR A 903 2.03 -2.94 -19.09
N VAL A 904 3.13 -3.30 -19.77
CA VAL A 904 4.41 -2.58 -19.74
C VAL A 904 4.72 -2.02 -21.13
N GLY A 905 4.92 -0.71 -21.26
CA GLY A 905 5.01 -0.02 -22.55
C GLY A 905 6.12 -0.50 -23.51
N SER A 906 7.27 -0.94 -22.99
CA SER A 906 8.42 -1.45 -23.77
C SER A 906 8.99 -2.75 -23.19
N GLN A 907 8.13 -3.76 -23.04
CA GLN A 907 8.43 -4.97 -22.25
C GLN A 907 9.75 -5.70 -22.62
N THR A 908 10.18 -5.68 -23.88
CA THR A 908 11.37 -6.42 -24.33
C THR A 908 12.64 -5.58 -24.45
N ALA A 909 12.54 -4.26 -24.27
CA ALA A 909 13.66 -3.34 -24.46
C ALA A 909 13.43 -2.05 -23.68
N VAL A 910 13.74 -2.08 -22.38
CA VAL A 910 13.77 -0.91 -21.52
C VAL A 910 15.22 -0.45 -21.36
N PRO A 911 15.60 0.78 -21.74
CA PRO A 911 16.95 1.29 -21.53
C PRO A 911 17.35 1.26 -20.04
N ALA A 912 18.56 0.78 -19.75
CA ALA A 912 19.18 0.84 -18.42
C ALA A 912 19.17 2.28 -17.87
N GLY A 913 18.74 2.46 -16.62
CA GLY A 913 18.58 3.78 -15.99
C GLY A 913 17.45 4.66 -16.58
N GLY A 914 16.81 4.22 -17.66
CA GLY A 914 15.70 4.91 -18.30
C GLY A 914 14.38 4.77 -17.53
N THR A 915 13.29 5.23 -18.14
CA THR A 915 11.94 5.04 -17.59
C THR A 915 11.06 4.23 -18.53
N PHE A 916 10.07 3.56 -17.97
CA PHE A 916 9.03 2.85 -18.71
C PHE A 916 7.67 3.03 -18.03
N THR A 917 6.60 2.86 -18.80
CA THR A 917 5.24 2.95 -18.26
C THR A 917 4.72 1.58 -17.85
N VAL A 918 3.98 1.58 -16.75
CA VAL A 918 3.12 0.49 -16.32
C VAL A 918 1.69 1.03 -16.27
N ASP A 919 0.82 0.45 -17.09
CA ASP A 919 -0.60 0.80 -17.12
C ASP A 919 -1.40 -0.30 -16.41
N THR A 920 -2.20 0.06 -15.41
CA THR A 920 -3.02 -0.87 -14.60
C THR A 920 -4.48 -0.47 -14.61
N GLN A 921 -5.37 -1.44 -14.84
CA GLN A 921 -6.81 -1.26 -14.65
C GLN A 921 -7.19 -1.79 -13.27
N THR A 922 -7.19 -0.90 -12.28
CA THR A 922 -7.42 -1.24 -10.87
C THR A 922 -8.74 -0.67 -10.39
N ILE A 923 -9.55 -1.50 -9.73
CA ILE A 923 -10.79 -1.09 -9.07
C ILE A 923 -10.79 -1.69 -7.67
N ASP A 924 -11.15 -0.90 -6.67
CA ASP A 924 -11.49 -1.42 -5.36
C ASP A 924 -12.98 -1.80 -5.31
N PRO A 925 -13.33 -3.05 -4.97
CA PRO A 925 -14.73 -3.49 -4.95
C PRO A 925 -15.60 -2.80 -3.90
N ASP A 926 -14.97 -2.28 -2.84
CA ASP A 926 -15.60 -1.69 -1.67
C ASP A 926 -15.62 -0.15 -1.75
N GLY A 927 -14.89 0.41 -2.71
CA GLY A 927 -14.83 1.84 -2.99
C GLY A 927 -13.73 2.55 -2.21
N ASP A 928 -12.78 1.80 -1.64
CA ASP A 928 -11.72 2.33 -0.79
C ASP A 928 -10.65 3.10 -1.59
N LEU A 929 -9.91 3.96 -0.90
CA LEU A 929 -8.77 4.68 -1.48
C LEU A 929 -7.67 3.68 -1.90
N ILE A 930 -7.39 3.65 -3.20
CA ILE A 930 -6.30 2.83 -3.74
C ILE A 930 -4.98 3.59 -3.71
N ARG A 931 -4.02 3.07 -2.94
CA ARG A 931 -2.64 3.56 -2.90
C ARG A 931 -1.68 2.54 -3.49
N TYR A 932 -0.69 2.99 -4.25
CA TYR A 932 0.19 2.13 -5.04
C TYR A 932 1.60 2.05 -4.47
N HIS A 933 2.24 0.90 -4.66
CA HIS A 933 3.67 0.74 -4.48
C HIS A 933 4.25 -0.13 -5.60
N VAL A 934 5.53 0.07 -5.93
CA VAL A 934 6.19 -0.67 -7.01
C VAL A 934 7.48 -1.31 -6.51
N MET A 935 7.60 -2.62 -6.73
CA MET A 935 8.79 -3.41 -6.42
C MET A 935 9.38 -4.01 -7.70
N LEU A 936 10.69 -4.30 -7.67
CA LEU A 936 11.42 -4.97 -8.74
C LEU A 936 12.07 -6.26 -8.21
N GLY A 937 12.10 -7.31 -9.03
CA GLY A 937 12.79 -8.57 -8.75
C GLY A 937 13.85 -8.90 -9.79
N ASP A 938 15.02 -9.34 -9.33
CA ASP A 938 16.22 -9.63 -10.15
C ASP A 938 16.56 -11.11 -10.26
N LYS A 939 15.67 -11.99 -9.79
CA LYS A 939 15.87 -13.45 -9.73
C LYS A 939 16.40 -14.06 -11.02
N HIS A 940 15.88 -13.63 -12.17
CA HIS A 940 16.27 -14.19 -13.47
C HIS A 940 17.61 -13.67 -13.99
N ILE A 941 18.32 -12.87 -13.19
CA ILE A 941 19.66 -12.37 -13.44
C ILE A 941 20.65 -12.93 -12.40
N THR A 942 20.30 -12.83 -11.12
CA THR A 942 21.22 -13.13 -10.01
C THR A 942 20.86 -14.38 -9.21
N GLY A 943 19.65 -14.91 -9.38
CA GLY A 943 19.07 -15.94 -8.51
C GLY A 943 18.52 -15.40 -7.18
N ASN A 944 18.68 -14.10 -6.89
CA ASN A 944 18.15 -13.46 -5.68
C ASN A 944 16.63 -13.44 -5.72
N ARG A 945 16.00 -13.89 -4.62
CA ARG A 945 14.54 -13.91 -4.50
C ARG A 945 13.98 -12.63 -3.89
N GLY A 946 14.80 -11.83 -3.21
CA GLY A 946 14.37 -10.58 -2.59
C GLY A 946 13.80 -9.59 -3.61
N LEU A 947 12.82 -8.81 -3.17
CA LEU A 947 12.27 -7.70 -3.94
C LEU A 947 12.89 -6.40 -3.45
N ARG A 948 13.02 -5.42 -4.35
CA ARG A 948 13.54 -4.08 -4.03
C ARG A 948 12.59 -2.99 -4.47
N HIS A 949 12.54 -1.90 -3.72
CA HIS A 949 11.70 -0.76 -4.02
C HIS A 949 12.11 -0.13 -5.36
N ALA A 950 11.11 0.22 -6.17
CA ALA A 950 11.31 0.94 -7.41
C ALA A 950 11.12 2.43 -7.18
N ARG A 951 11.88 3.27 -7.90
CA ARG A 951 11.50 4.68 -8.05
C ARG A 951 10.37 4.77 -9.07
N PHE A 952 9.25 5.39 -8.71
CA PHE A 952 8.13 5.58 -9.61
C PHE A 952 7.38 6.88 -9.34
N THR A 953 6.60 7.31 -10.32
CA THR A 953 5.64 8.41 -10.19
C THR A 953 4.30 7.99 -10.77
N ARG A 954 3.21 8.41 -10.15
CA ARG A 954 1.85 8.23 -10.68
C ARG A 954 1.53 9.39 -11.62
N THR A 955 1.32 9.11 -12.90
CA THR A 955 1.03 10.14 -13.92
C THR A 955 -0.44 10.23 -14.29
N SER A 956 -1.25 9.23 -13.91
CA SER A 956 -2.71 9.28 -13.97
C SER A 956 -3.33 8.26 -13.00
N SER A 957 -4.65 8.14 -12.98
CA SER A 957 -5.33 7.13 -12.16
C SER A 957 -4.89 5.69 -12.46
N THR A 958 -4.50 5.41 -13.72
CA THR A 958 -4.18 4.06 -14.23
C THR A 958 -2.74 3.92 -14.73
N ARG A 959 -1.88 4.93 -14.60
CA ARG A 959 -0.52 4.91 -15.18
C ARG A 959 0.55 5.28 -14.16
N LEU A 960 1.54 4.42 -14.07
CA LEU A 960 2.79 4.60 -13.32
C LEU A 960 3.95 4.74 -14.31
N THR A 961 4.88 5.64 -14.01
CA THR A 961 6.17 5.75 -14.69
C THR A 961 7.24 5.25 -13.74
N VAL A 962 7.95 4.19 -14.12
CA VAL A 962 8.91 3.47 -13.28
C VAL A 962 10.32 3.66 -13.84
N THR A 963 11.28 3.92 -12.97
CA THR A 963 12.71 3.97 -13.33
C THR A 963 13.26 2.55 -13.41
N ALA A 964 13.84 2.21 -14.56
CA ALA A 964 14.50 0.94 -14.79
C ALA A 964 15.86 0.89 -14.07
N PRO A 965 16.24 -0.28 -13.54
CA PRO A 965 17.61 -0.52 -13.09
C PRO A 965 18.64 -0.33 -14.19
N GLU A 966 19.90 -0.17 -13.80
CA GLU A 966 21.01 -0.16 -14.77
C GLU A 966 21.54 -1.55 -15.11
N GLN A 967 21.37 -2.50 -14.20
CA GLN A 967 21.77 -3.89 -14.42
C GLN A 967 20.93 -4.52 -15.53
N LEU A 968 21.62 -4.95 -16.58
CA LEU A 968 21.02 -5.61 -17.74
C LEU A 968 20.41 -6.97 -17.40
N GLY A 969 19.38 -7.37 -18.14
CA GLY A 969 18.76 -8.69 -18.02
C GLY A 969 17.24 -8.63 -17.89
N VAL A 970 16.63 -9.76 -17.53
CA VAL A 970 15.16 -9.84 -17.35
C VAL A 970 14.81 -9.59 -15.90
N TRP A 971 14.00 -8.55 -15.69
CA TRP A 971 13.46 -8.13 -14.42
C TRP A 971 11.98 -8.48 -14.35
N LYS A 972 11.42 -8.57 -13.13
CA LYS A 972 9.98 -8.47 -12.92
C LYS A 972 9.65 -7.17 -12.19
N VAL A 973 8.63 -6.46 -12.66
CA VAL A 973 8.00 -5.36 -11.93
C VAL A 973 6.72 -5.86 -11.27
N TYR A 974 6.52 -5.49 -10.01
CA TYR A 974 5.36 -5.84 -9.19
C TYR A 974 4.66 -4.54 -8.78
N VAL A 975 3.37 -4.43 -9.07
CA VAL A 975 2.51 -3.32 -8.62
C VAL A 975 1.64 -3.83 -7.48
N TYR A 976 1.77 -3.17 -6.32
CA TYR A 976 0.96 -3.39 -5.14
C TYR A 976 -0.12 -2.29 -5.13
N ALA A 977 -1.36 -2.68 -4.93
CA ALA A 977 -2.51 -1.79 -4.76
C ALA A 977 -3.17 -2.08 -3.41
N TYR A 978 -3.04 -1.14 -2.47
CA TYR A 978 -3.56 -1.22 -1.11
C TYR A 978 -4.90 -0.50 -0.98
N ASP A 979 -5.79 -1.02 -0.13
CA ASP A 979 -7.11 -0.43 0.19
C ASP A 979 -7.14 0.34 1.52
N GLY A 980 -6.10 0.20 2.35
CA GLY A 980 -6.07 0.77 3.69
C GLY A 980 -6.87 -0.01 4.75
N HIS A 981 -7.46 -1.15 4.40
CA HIS A 981 -8.24 -2.03 5.28
C HIS A 981 -7.54 -3.35 5.64
N GLY A 982 -6.27 -3.52 5.23
CA GLY A 982 -5.51 -4.74 5.49
C GLY A 982 -5.27 -5.59 4.25
N ASN A 983 -5.78 -5.19 3.08
CA ASN A 983 -5.70 -6.01 1.88
C ASN A 983 -4.82 -5.38 0.81
N VAL A 984 -4.34 -6.23 -0.09
CA VAL A 984 -3.52 -5.83 -1.22
C VAL A 984 -3.82 -6.67 -2.46
N GLY A 985 -3.95 -6.02 -3.61
CA GLY A 985 -3.86 -6.66 -4.91
C GLY A 985 -2.44 -6.51 -5.46
N ILE A 986 -1.81 -7.60 -5.90
CA ILE A 986 -0.44 -7.55 -6.45
C ILE A 986 -0.40 -8.21 -7.82
N GLU A 987 -0.04 -7.42 -8.84
CA GLU A 987 0.13 -7.89 -10.21
C GLU A 987 1.56 -7.67 -10.69
N GLN A 988 2.02 -8.52 -11.61
CA GLN A 988 3.42 -8.52 -12.04
C GLN A 988 3.57 -8.60 -13.56
N ARG A 989 4.65 -8.07 -14.12
CA ARG A 989 5.07 -8.34 -15.51
C ARG A 989 6.59 -8.39 -15.59
N SER A 990 7.13 -9.26 -16.44
CA SER A 990 8.56 -9.18 -16.76
C SER A 990 8.85 -7.98 -17.67
N PHE A 991 10.07 -7.46 -17.61
CA PHE A 991 10.61 -6.56 -18.61
C PHE A 991 12.12 -6.79 -18.77
N ARG A 992 12.65 -6.52 -19.96
CA ARG A 992 14.09 -6.68 -20.23
C ARG A 992 14.80 -5.35 -20.25
N VAL A 993 15.74 -5.17 -19.34
CA VAL A 993 16.67 -4.05 -19.33
C VAL A 993 17.76 -4.30 -20.37
N VAL A 994 17.95 -3.34 -21.26
CA VAL A 994 18.90 -3.36 -22.37
C VAL A 994 19.84 -2.15 -22.29
N PRO A 995 21.03 -2.21 -22.92
CA PRO A 995 21.92 -1.06 -22.99
C PRO A 995 21.20 0.18 -23.54
N PRO A 996 21.45 1.39 -23.00
CA PRO A 996 20.85 2.61 -23.53
C PRO A 996 21.33 2.83 -24.97
N ALA A 997 20.39 3.07 -25.88
CA ALA A 997 20.73 3.36 -27.26
C ALA A 997 21.49 4.70 -27.35
N VAL A 998 22.58 4.71 -28.10
CA VAL A 998 23.35 5.93 -28.40
C VAL A 998 23.18 6.26 -29.88
N ASP A 999 22.86 7.53 -30.16
CA ASP A 999 22.79 8.03 -31.52
C ASP A 999 24.18 8.12 -32.15
N GLY A 1000 24.30 7.66 -33.40
CA GLY A 1000 25.53 7.76 -34.18
C GLY A 1000 26.19 6.40 -34.44
N THR A 1001 27.39 6.44 -35.00
CA THR A 1001 28.18 5.22 -35.26
C THR A 1001 29.25 5.06 -34.20
N ASP A 1002 29.26 3.93 -33.50
CA ASP A 1002 30.39 3.55 -32.65
C ASP A 1002 31.63 3.30 -33.52
N VAL A 1003 32.60 4.21 -33.42
CA VAL A 1003 33.88 4.15 -34.13
C VAL A 1003 34.97 3.42 -33.36
N ALA A 1004 34.74 3.06 -32.09
CA ALA A 1004 35.64 2.21 -31.31
C ALA A 1004 35.44 0.72 -31.63
N ARG A 1005 34.26 0.33 -32.14
CA ARG A 1005 33.94 -1.07 -32.41
C ARG A 1005 34.97 -1.79 -33.29
N GLY A 1006 35.53 -2.88 -32.77
CA GLY A 1006 36.52 -3.74 -33.42
C GLY A 1006 37.90 -3.10 -33.61
N LYS A 1007 38.16 -1.94 -32.99
CA LYS A 1007 39.43 -1.21 -33.13
C LYS A 1007 40.53 -1.75 -32.22
N PRO A 1008 41.81 -1.56 -32.59
CA PRO A 1008 42.92 -1.91 -31.71
C PRO A 1008 42.78 -1.25 -30.34
N THR A 1009 42.67 -2.08 -29.30
CA THR A 1009 42.46 -1.63 -27.92
C THR A 1009 43.55 -2.22 -27.04
N THR A 1010 44.20 -1.37 -26.26
CA THR A 1010 45.27 -1.76 -25.33
C THR A 1010 44.94 -1.27 -23.92
N ALA A 1011 45.49 -1.93 -22.91
CA ALA A 1011 45.32 -1.55 -21.51
C ALA A 1011 46.63 -1.70 -20.73
N SER A 1012 46.70 -1.10 -19.55
CA SER A 1012 47.81 -1.27 -18.61
C SER A 1012 47.98 -2.71 -18.15
N SER A 1013 46.87 -3.43 -17.96
CA SER A 1013 46.82 -4.82 -17.55
C SER A 1013 45.51 -5.48 -17.97
N TYR A 1014 45.45 -6.81 -17.89
CA TYR A 1014 44.22 -7.57 -17.94
C TYR A 1014 44.39 -8.91 -17.20
N GLN A 1015 43.29 -9.46 -16.71
CA GLN A 1015 43.26 -10.79 -16.08
C GLN A 1015 43.31 -11.89 -17.16
N ALA A 1016 44.41 -12.64 -17.21
CA ALA A 1016 44.64 -13.68 -18.23
C ALA A 1016 43.92 -15.01 -17.95
N THR A 1017 43.47 -15.24 -16.71
CA THR A 1017 42.81 -16.47 -16.26
C THR A 1017 41.58 -16.13 -15.39
N GLY A 1018 40.67 -17.10 -15.22
CA GLY A 1018 39.41 -16.95 -14.48
C GLY A 1018 38.21 -17.44 -15.30
N ASP A 1019 37.08 -17.71 -14.64
CA ASP A 1019 35.86 -18.19 -15.31
C ASP A 1019 35.33 -17.12 -16.28
N GLY A 1020 35.31 -17.46 -17.58
CA GLY A 1020 34.97 -16.53 -18.66
C GLY A 1020 36.15 -15.74 -19.25
N GLY A 1021 37.37 -15.92 -18.73
CA GLY A 1021 38.60 -15.32 -19.28
C GLY A 1021 39.13 -16.03 -20.55
N PRO A 1022 40.19 -15.49 -21.20
CA PRO A 1022 40.94 -14.28 -20.84
C PRO A 1022 40.14 -12.99 -21.06
N PHE A 1023 40.31 -11.97 -20.19
CA PHE A 1023 39.53 -10.73 -20.23
C PHE A 1023 40.25 -9.60 -20.99
N ASP A 1024 40.66 -9.89 -22.23
CA ASP A 1024 41.46 -8.99 -23.07
C ASP A 1024 40.81 -7.61 -23.31
N PRO A 1025 41.60 -6.53 -23.48
CA PRO A 1025 41.08 -5.17 -23.67
C PRO A 1025 40.18 -5.01 -24.90
N GLY A 1026 40.38 -5.82 -25.95
CA GLY A 1026 39.51 -5.79 -27.14
C GLY A 1026 38.06 -6.22 -26.88
N ARG A 1027 37.78 -6.89 -25.76
CA ARG A 1027 36.42 -7.25 -25.36
C ARG A 1027 35.59 -6.04 -24.93
N ALA A 1028 36.21 -4.95 -24.50
CA ALA A 1028 35.50 -3.72 -24.19
C ALA A 1028 35.15 -2.90 -25.44
N THR A 1029 35.51 -3.34 -26.65
CA THR A 1029 35.22 -2.60 -27.88
C THR A 1029 34.69 -3.55 -28.97
N ASP A 1030 34.12 -4.69 -28.61
CA ASP A 1030 33.59 -5.66 -29.58
C ASP A 1030 32.10 -5.44 -29.90
N GLY A 1031 31.43 -4.55 -29.15
CA GLY A 1031 30.00 -4.26 -29.25
C GLY A 1031 29.12 -5.33 -28.59
N SER A 1032 29.64 -6.07 -27.61
CA SER A 1032 28.92 -7.11 -26.88
C SER A 1032 28.94 -6.85 -25.37
N PHE A 1033 27.76 -6.64 -24.80
CA PHE A 1033 27.56 -6.52 -23.35
C PHE A 1033 27.57 -7.86 -22.60
N THR A 1034 28.10 -8.91 -23.22
CA THR A 1034 28.27 -10.26 -22.62
C THR A 1034 29.74 -10.67 -22.53
N THR A 1035 30.63 -9.85 -23.07
CA THR A 1035 32.09 -9.98 -23.03
C THR A 1035 32.65 -8.73 -22.36
N ARG A 1036 33.72 -8.88 -21.56
CA ARG A 1036 34.30 -7.75 -20.82
C ARG A 1036 35.81 -7.76 -20.82
N TRP A 1037 36.39 -6.56 -20.73
CA TRP A 1037 37.74 -6.35 -20.22
C TRP A 1037 37.72 -6.35 -18.69
N ALA A 1038 38.77 -6.87 -18.07
CA ALA A 1038 38.98 -6.79 -16.62
C ALA A 1038 40.47 -6.58 -16.31
N SER A 1039 40.80 -5.52 -15.57
CA SER A 1039 42.18 -5.21 -15.16
C SER A 1039 42.65 -6.08 -14.00
N GLU A 1040 43.96 -6.08 -13.76
CA GLU A 1040 44.53 -6.53 -12.48
C GLU A 1040 44.06 -5.63 -11.32
N TRP A 1041 44.08 -6.15 -10.09
CA TRP A 1041 43.47 -5.52 -8.91
C TRP A 1041 44.38 -4.46 -8.28
N SER A 1042 44.65 -3.38 -9.00
CA SER A 1042 45.50 -2.28 -8.52
C SER A 1042 45.10 -0.94 -9.13
N ASP A 1043 45.33 0.15 -8.39
CA ASP A 1043 45.17 1.52 -8.87
C ASP A 1043 46.54 2.16 -9.13
N ALA A 1044 46.74 2.97 -10.18
CA ALA A 1044 45.82 3.30 -11.26
C ALA A 1044 45.88 2.29 -12.43
N GLN A 1045 44.84 2.21 -13.25
CA GLN A 1045 44.81 1.45 -14.50
C GLN A 1045 44.41 2.34 -15.66
N TRP A 1046 44.63 1.88 -16.90
CA TRP A 1046 44.10 2.54 -18.08
C TRP A 1046 43.71 1.54 -19.17
N ILE A 1047 42.73 1.92 -19.98
CA ILE A 1047 42.37 1.27 -21.25
C ILE A 1047 42.23 2.33 -22.33
N GLN A 1048 42.71 2.06 -23.53
CA GLN A 1048 42.64 2.99 -24.66
C GLN A 1048 42.33 2.29 -25.98
N VAL A 1049 41.69 3.02 -26.88
CA VAL A 1049 41.35 2.57 -28.24
C VAL A 1049 41.98 3.49 -29.29
N ASP A 1050 42.60 2.92 -30.33
CA ASP A 1050 43.07 3.63 -31.54
C ASP A 1050 41.98 3.60 -32.62
N LEU A 1051 41.32 4.73 -32.87
CA LEU A 1051 40.27 4.86 -33.88
C LEU A 1051 40.82 4.70 -35.32
N GLY A 1052 42.14 4.77 -35.50
CA GLY A 1052 42.88 4.60 -36.75
C GLY A 1052 43.19 5.91 -37.47
N ALA A 1053 42.42 6.96 -37.23
CA ALA A 1053 42.63 8.32 -37.74
C ALA A 1053 42.00 9.34 -36.79
N VAL A 1054 42.43 10.60 -36.87
CA VAL A 1054 41.79 11.71 -36.14
C VAL A 1054 40.34 11.81 -36.58
N THR A 1055 39.42 11.53 -35.67
CA THR A 1055 38.00 11.38 -35.91
C THR A 1055 37.24 12.34 -34.99
N PRO A 1056 36.28 13.13 -35.50
CA PRO A 1056 35.38 13.87 -34.63
C PRO A 1056 34.52 12.89 -33.84
N ILE A 1057 34.50 13.03 -32.52
CA ILE A 1057 33.66 12.28 -31.61
C ILE A 1057 32.66 13.24 -30.97
N LYS A 1058 31.46 12.73 -30.69
CA LYS A 1058 30.33 13.47 -30.10
C LYS A 1058 29.87 12.90 -28.78
N HIS A 1059 30.12 11.62 -28.54
CA HIS A 1059 29.62 10.94 -27.36
C HIS A 1059 30.54 9.78 -26.97
N VAL A 1060 30.66 9.52 -25.67
CA VAL A 1060 31.29 8.31 -25.11
C VAL A 1060 30.30 7.67 -24.15
N GLN A 1061 30.08 6.37 -24.31
CA GLN A 1061 29.30 5.56 -23.39
C GLN A 1061 30.18 4.44 -22.82
N LEU A 1062 30.16 4.30 -21.50
CA LEU A 1062 30.86 3.24 -20.77
C LEU A 1062 29.82 2.31 -20.17
N GLY A 1063 29.89 1.02 -20.48
CA GLY A 1063 29.11 -0.03 -19.83
C GLY A 1063 30.00 -0.77 -18.84
N TRP A 1064 29.82 -0.49 -17.55
CA TRP A 1064 30.59 -1.10 -16.48
C TRP A 1064 30.01 -2.45 -16.04
N GLU A 1065 30.91 -3.35 -15.63
CA GLU A 1065 30.53 -4.48 -14.78
C GLU A 1065 30.42 -4.01 -13.31
N THR A 1066 29.96 -4.87 -12.41
CA THR A 1066 29.91 -4.60 -10.96
C THR A 1066 31.22 -4.00 -10.45
N ALA A 1067 32.37 -4.52 -10.91
CA ALA A 1067 33.67 -3.96 -10.63
C ALA A 1067 33.97 -2.75 -11.53
N HIS A 1068 33.69 -1.55 -11.03
CA HIS A 1068 33.79 -0.29 -11.79
C HIS A 1068 34.75 0.73 -11.16
N ALA A 1069 34.98 1.84 -11.89
CA ALA A 1069 35.75 2.97 -11.40
C ALA A 1069 34.87 3.95 -10.64
N ARG A 1070 35.30 4.33 -9.43
CA ARG A 1070 34.73 5.46 -8.69
C ARG A 1070 35.30 6.80 -9.16
N ALA A 1071 36.58 6.84 -9.51
CA ALA A 1071 37.19 8.03 -10.10
C ALA A 1071 38.00 7.67 -11.36
N TYR A 1072 37.76 8.41 -12.44
CA TYR A 1072 38.42 8.23 -13.71
C TYR A 1072 38.38 9.50 -14.58
N THR A 1073 39.22 9.55 -15.60
CA THR A 1073 39.22 10.62 -16.60
C THR A 1073 39.21 10.05 -18.01
N ILE A 1074 38.29 10.53 -18.84
CA ILE A 1074 38.24 10.30 -20.28
C ILE A 1074 39.21 11.28 -20.93
N GLN A 1075 40.17 10.77 -21.68
CA GLN A 1075 41.23 11.55 -22.31
C GLN A 1075 41.26 11.32 -23.82
N GLY A 1076 41.62 12.37 -24.56
CA GLY A 1076 41.72 12.36 -26.01
C GLY A 1076 43.12 12.73 -26.50
N SER A 1077 43.60 12.07 -27.56
CA SER A 1077 44.89 12.38 -28.20
C SER A 1077 44.84 12.24 -29.71
N ALA A 1078 45.51 13.13 -30.44
CA ALA A 1078 45.69 13.01 -31.89
C ALA A 1078 46.89 12.13 -32.28
N ASP A 1079 47.89 11.99 -31.41
CA ASP A 1079 49.18 11.36 -31.69
C ASP A 1079 49.53 10.17 -30.77
N GLY A 1080 48.74 9.94 -29.71
CA GLY A 1080 48.93 8.86 -28.74
C GLY A 1080 49.93 9.19 -27.61
N SER A 1081 50.53 10.38 -27.64
CA SER A 1081 51.56 10.84 -26.69
C SER A 1081 51.13 12.08 -25.89
N THR A 1082 50.44 13.02 -26.54
CA THR A 1082 49.91 14.24 -25.92
C THR A 1082 48.42 14.04 -25.62
N TRP A 1083 48.05 14.06 -24.34
CA TRP A 1083 46.69 13.76 -23.89
C TRP A 1083 46.02 15.00 -23.30
N ASN A 1084 44.76 15.20 -23.65
CA ASN A 1084 43.90 16.23 -23.05
C ASN A 1084 42.75 15.55 -22.32
N ASP A 1085 42.42 16.06 -21.13
CA ASP A 1085 41.27 15.60 -20.37
C ASP A 1085 39.99 16.12 -21.03
N LEU A 1086 39.09 15.20 -21.40
CA LEU A 1086 37.79 15.51 -22.00
C LEU A 1086 36.68 15.53 -20.94
N LYS A 1087 36.76 14.63 -19.96
CA LYS A 1087 35.81 14.53 -18.84
C LYS A 1087 36.48 13.85 -17.66
N THR A 1088 36.34 14.43 -16.47
CA THR A 1088 36.75 13.81 -15.20
C THR A 1088 35.52 13.46 -14.38
N VAL A 1089 35.53 12.28 -13.78
CA VAL A 1089 34.51 11.75 -12.88
C VAL A 1089 35.20 11.36 -11.57
N THR A 1090 34.62 11.72 -10.43
CA THR A 1090 35.22 11.50 -9.10
C THR A 1090 34.35 10.65 -8.18
N ASP A 1091 33.14 10.35 -8.62
CA ASP A 1091 32.00 9.83 -7.88
C ASP A 1091 31.18 8.83 -8.72
N GLY A 1092 31.83 8.11 -9.63
CA GLY A 1092 31.20 7.09 -10.47
C GLY A 1092 30.51 6.01 -9.64
N ASP A 1093 29.33 5.62 -10.10
CA ASP A 1093 28.40 4.66 -9.48
C ASP A 1093 28.30 3.32 -10.25
N GLY A 1094 28.94 3.24 -11.41
CA GLY A 1094 29.02 2.03 -12.21
C GLY A 1094 27.99 2.02 -13.34
N GLY A 1095 27.41 0.85 -13.63
CA GLY A 1095 26.37 0.68 -14.65
C GLY A 1095 26.67 1.37 -15.99
N PHE A 1096 25.91 2.41 -16.35
CA PHE A 1096 26.06 3.12 -17.63
C PHE A 1096 26.41 4.59 -17.48
N ASP A 1097 27.65 4.93 -17.80
CA ASP A 1097 28.08 6.33 -17.91
C ASP A 1097 27.97 6.81 -19.35
N SER A 1098 27.34 7.96 -19.58
CA SER A 1098 27.15 8.53 -20.93
C SER A 1098 27.46 10.02 -20.94
N PHE A 1099 28.38 10.45 -21.82
CA PHE A 1099 28.83 11.85 -21.88
C PHE A 1099 28.86 12.37 -23.32
N ASP A 1100 28.19 13.50 -23.54
CA ASP A 1100 28.36 14.29 -24.75
C ASP A 1100 29.71 15.02 -24.69
N LEU A 1101 30.56 14.75 -25.68
CA LEU A 1101 31.92 15.28 -25.78
C LEU A 1101 32.15 15.81 -27.19
N THR A 1102 32.67 17.01 -27.34
CA THR A 1102 33.08 17.52 -28.67
C THR A 1102 34.59 17.54 -28.77
N ALA A 1103 35.17 16.57 -29.47
CA ALA A 1103 36.61 16.49 -29.69
C ALA A 1103 36.95 15.85 -31.05
N SER A 1104 38.13 16.15 -31.59
CA SER A 1104 38.69 15.46 -32.77
C SER A 1104 39.97 14.76 -32.37
N VAL A 1105 39.91 13.44 -32.23
CA VAL A 1105 40.98 12.62 -31.62
C VAL A 1105 41.18 11.33 -32.39
N ARG A 1106 42.39 10.77 -32.34
CA ARG A 1106 42.69 9.43 -32.87
C ARG A 1106 42.64 8.37 -31.77
N TYR A 1107 43.07 8.73 -30.56
CA TYR A 1107 43.07 7.85 -29.40
C TYR A 1107 42.12 8.38 -28.33
N VAL A 1108 41.35 7.47 -27.73
CA VAL A 1108 40.54 7.76 -26.54
C VAL A 1108 41.01 6.81 -25.44
N ARG A 1109 41.26 7.35 -24.25
CA ARG A 1109 41.74 6.60 -23.08
C ARG A 1109 40.89 6.86 -21.86
N LEU A 1110 40.60 5.82 -21.11
CA LEU A 1110 40.12 5.92 -19.73
C LEU A 1110 41.31 5.78 -18.80
N SER A 1111 41.60 6.83 -18.04
CA SER A 1111 42.58 6.81 -16.95
C SER A 1111 41.83 6.59 -15.63
N LEU A 1112 41.93 5.40 -15.07
CA LEU A 1112 41.15 4.92 -13.93
C LEU A 1112 41.99 5.04 -12.65
N THR A 1113 41.58 5.90 -11.73
CA THR A 1113 42.42 6.33 -10.59
C THR A 1113 41.93 5.83 -9.25
N GLN A 1114 40.66 5.48 -9.12
CA GLN A 1114 40.10 4.90 -7.90
C GLN A 1114 39.02 3.88 -8.23
N ARG A 1115 39.22 2.64 -7.76
CA ARG A 1115 38.24 1.56 -7.88
C ARG A 1115 37.11 1.68 -6.86
N ALA A 1116 35.89 1.32 -7.26
CA ALA A 1116 34.72 1.32 -6.37
C ALA A 1116 34.61 0.05 -5.53
N THR A 1117 35.24 -1.04 -5.96
CA THR A 1117 35.17 -2.35 -5.30
C THR A 1117 36.55 -2.86 -4.88
N ALA A 1118 36.60 -4.00 -4.18
CA ALA A 1118 37.86 -4.67 -3.84
C ALA A 1118 38.53 -5.36 -5.05
N TYR A 1119 37.89 -5.38 -6.22
CA TYR A 1119 38.37 -6.01 -7.46
C TYR A 1119 39.06 -4.97 -8.37
N GLY A 1120 39.59 -5.42 -9.51
CA GLY A 1120 40.08 -4.52 -10.56
C GLY A 1120 38.94 -3.75 -11.24
N TYR A 1121 39.23 -3.03 -12.31
CA TYR A 1121 38.23 -2.37 -13.15
C TYR A 1121 37.72 -3.34 -14.21
N SER A 1122 36.44 -3.26 -14.56
CA SER A 1122 35.87 -4.08 -15.61
C SER A 1122 34.79 -3.36 -16.42
N LEU A 1123 34.93 -3.45 -17.74
CA LEU A 1123 34.06 -2.82 -18.72
C LEU A 1123 33.51 -3.89 -19.65
N TRP A 1124 32.18 -3.95 -19.75
CA TRP A 1124 31.48 -4.65 -20.82
C TRP A 1124 31.71 -3.94 -22.16
N GLU A 1125 31.58 -2.61 -22.19
CA GLU A 1125 31.75 -1.84 -23.43
C GLU A 1125 32.34 -0.44 -23.17
N PHE A 1126 33.16 0.03 -24.10
CA PHE A 1126 33.79 1.34 -24.19
C PHE A 1126 33.50 1.91 -25.59
N GLY A 1127 32.26 2.38 -25.76
CA GLY A 1127 31.77 2.91 -27.02
C GLY A 1127 32.17 4.37 -27.23
N VAL A 1128 32.60 4.71 -28.45
CA VAL A 1128 32.96 6.08 -28.86
C VAL A 1128 32.19 6.42 -30.13
N TYR A 1129 31.33 7.43 -30.07
CA TYR A 1129 30.34 7.69 -31.12
C TYR A 1129 30.57 9.03 -31.83
N ARG A 1130 30.15 9.11 -33.10
CA ARG A 1130 30.24 10.31 -33.96
C ARG A 1130 28.98 10.63 -34.74
#